data_AF-A0A3D4JMZ0-F1
#
_entry.id   AF-A0A3D4JMZ0-F1
#
_cell.length_a   1.000
_cell.length_b   1.000
_cell.length_c   1.000
_cell.angle_alpha   90.00
_cell.angle_beta   90.00
_cell.angle_gamma   90.00
#
_symmetry.space_group_name_H-M   'P 1'
#
loop_
_entity.id
_entity.type
_entity.pdbx_description
1 polymer ?
#
loop_
_entity_poly.entity_id
_entity_poly.type
_entity_poly.pdbx_seq_one_letter_code
_entity_poly.pdbx_strand_id
1 'polypeptide(L)'
;MKNEKKSFSSRLKAAAVGAAVLAGSIVSPFMFSTENVSAEDVEINFAKALQYSIYFYDANMCGTGVSENNRYSWRGDCHTYDAKLPLDSENTNLTDSFISKYKDILDPDGDGCVDVAGGFHDAGDHVKFGMPENYSAATLGWGYYEFRDSYKTTGQDDHIETILRYFNDYLMKCTFLDDDGKVIAHCYQVGDGDIDHAYWNSPEIDDMARPGWFLTAENPQTDYVASAAASLAINYLNFKDTDPEYAEKSLKYANALFDFARDNEKQLSLNGEGPKAYYVSSKWEDDYCWAAAWLYKITGDHAYLEEIFPYYDYYAAPCYVYCWNDMWGGVQCILGEISETYPDFIEEYKVAANKSPYEDMNCWASVAEAIDKYMTGGVGTITPAGYFWLNTWGSARYNTAAQLMALVYDKYNGGTSKYGEWAKGQMEYLMGDNPMNRAYIVGYSENAAKFPHHRAASGLTKCEDTAEQRYVLYGALVGGPDADDKHNDVTADWIYNEVTIDYNAAFVGACAGLYEFFGDSSMQVTPDFPPAVSTGGDEDDENGGRFWVEGFYTQIDQSDGPKANEITLYVRTTSNKPAKNISVRYYFDASEMTSVSTDSMELRQLYDQTAAETDYAAELTGPHLYKDSIYYVEISWPGFSVANSNKKYQFAIGTYAWGNKWDPTNDWSLTDMLKVDSNWTEIDSAQEAPNICVYSDGILVGGTEPDGTVPEVTTAEPKETTVSETTETTASVTKVTAETTKTTTKNEPSESSAGGTEPTLLGDATCDSAVDVRDVTLVNQYAVKMADLTEEGFANADVITDGKVDLKDLGQLKKYLIKVISEF
;
A
#
# COMPACT_ATOMS: atom_id res chain seq x y z
N MET A 1 3.12 -76.52 30.31
CA MET A 1 3.80 -76.20 31.59
C MET A 1 4.83 -75.11 31.32
N LYS A 2 4.67 -73.93 31.95
CA LYS A 2 5.66 -72.89 32.39
C LYS A 2 6.83 -72.53 31.44
N ASN A 3 7.27 -71.28 31.27
CA ASN A 3 6.94 -69.98 31.85
C ASN A 3 7.56 -68.87 30.97
N GLU A 4 7.04 -67.67 31.19
CA GLU A 4 7.21 -66.32 30.62
C GLU A 4 8.56 -65.72 30.15
N LYS A 5 8.37 -64.82 29.15
CA LYS A 5 8.88 -63.43 28.94
C LYS A 5 10.34 -63.16 28.53
N LYS A 6 10.48 -62.64 27.30
CA LYS A 6 10.80 -61.22 27.00
C LYS A 6 10.69 -60.99 25.49
N SER A 7 9.90 -60.00 25.06
CA SER A 7 9.64 -59.70 23.64
C SER A 7 10.42 -58.46 23.21
N PHE A 8 11.09 -58.60 22.07
CA PHE A 8 11.64 -57.56 21.21
C PHE A 8 10.99 -57.74 19.83
N SER A 9 10.95 -56.67 19.03
CA SER A 9 10.59 -56.61 17.60
C SER A 9 9.11 -56.40 17.21
N SER A 10 8.83 -55.15 16.83
CA SER A 10 8.50 -54.67 15.48
C SER A 10 7.49 -55.41 14.55
N ARG A 11 6.62 -54.57 13.97
CA ARG A 11 5.95 -54.62 12.65
C ARG A 11 4.84 -55.67 12.40
N LEU A 12 3.60 -55.18 12.22
CA LEU A 12 2.86 -55.30 10.96
C LEU A 12 1.70 -54.28 10.89
N LYS A 13 1.54 -53.65 9.72
CA LYS A 13 0.50 -52.66 9.39
C LYS A 13 -0.84 -53.35 9.05
N ALA A 14 -1.93 -52.59 9.26
CA ALA A 14 -3.07 -52.38 8.33
C ALA A 14 -4.49 -52.69 8.86
N ALA A 15 -5.35 -51.67 8.65
CA ALA A 15 -6.81 -51.65 8.50
C ALA A 15 -7.69 -51.85 9.75
N ALA A 16 -8.76 -51.09 10.01
CA ALA A 16 -9.35 -49.84 9.49
C ALA A 16 -10.57 -49.50 10.39
N VAL A 17 -11.07 -48.26 10.30
CA VAL A 17 -12.35 -47.75 10.84
C VAL A 17 -12.33 -47.52 12.36
N GLY A 18 -12.67 -46.37 12.93
CA GLY A 18 -13.33 -45.16 12.46
C GLY A 18 -14.03 -44.54 13.69
N ALA A 19 -14.08 -43.20 13.72
CA ALA A 19 -14.79 -42.35 14.68
C ALA A 19 -14.27 -42.28 16.13
N ALA A 20 -14.32 -41.04 16.66
CA ALA A 20 -14.17 -40.61 18.05
C ALA A 20 -12.75 -40.28 18.56
N VAL A 21 -12.29 -39.05 18.29
CA VAL A 21 -11.90 -38.09 19.35
C VAL A 21 -12.27 -36.67 18.88
N LEU A 22 -13.53 -36.33 19.06
CA LEU A 22 -13.97 -34.99 19.45
C LEU A 22 -13.90 -35.00 20.98
N ALA A 23 -12.97 -34.25 21.58
CA ALA A 23 -13.01 -33.69 22.94
C ALA A 23 -11.58 -33.41 23.40
N GLY A 24 -11.21 -32.13 23.55
CA GLY A 24 -9.96 -31.82 24.22
C GLY A 24 -9.34 -30.43 24.08
N SER A 25 -9.99 -29.45 23.45
CA SER A 25 -9.58 -28.04 23.56
C SER A 25 -10.78 -27.23 24.05
N ILE A 26 -10.81 -27.02 25.36
CA ILE A 26 -11.67 -26.01 25.97
C ILE A 26 -11.02 -24.67 25.59
N VAL A 27 -11.37 -24.18 24.41
CA VAL A 27 -11.26 -22.77 24.07
C VAL A 27 -12.41 -22.12 24.84
N SER A 28 -12.09 -21.23 25.78
CA SER A 28 -13.09 -20.36 26.38
C SER A 28 -13.83 -19.67 25.23
N PRO A 29 -15.17 -19.75 25.16
CA PRO A 29 -15.91 -19.00 24.17
C PRO A 29 -15.74 -17.52 24.55
N PHE A 30 -14.87 -16.81 23.84
CA PHE A 30 -15.08 -15.39 23.67
C PHE A 30 -16.47 -15.26 23.06
N MET A 31 -17.40 -14.72 23.84
CA MET A 31 -18.68 -14.30 23.31
C MET A 31 -18.38 -13.22 22.29
N PHE A 32 -18.32 -13.60 21.01
CA PHE A 32 -18.60 -12.66 19.95
C PHE A 32 -19.98 -12.08 20.26
N SER A 33 -20.05 -10.79 20.56
CA SER A 33 -21.28 -10.04 20.40
C SER A 33 -21.62 -10.15 18.92
N THR A 34 -22.48 -11.09 18.57
CA THR A 34 -23.37 -10.90 17.43
C THR A 34 -24.22 -9.70 17.80
N GLU A 35 -23.73 -8.49 17.52
CA GLU A 35 -24.62 -7.36 17.47
C GLU A 35 -25.67 -7.73 16.42
N ASN A 36 -26.89 -7.96 16.90
CA ASN A 36 -28.05 -7.95 16.04
C ASN A 36 -28.18 -6.52 15.55
N VAL A 37 -27.44 -6.18 14.50
CA VAL A 37 -27.67 -4.98 13.72
C VAL A 37 -29.09 -5.13 13.21
N SER A 38 -29.98 -4.26 13.71
CA SER A 38 -31.29 -4.03 13.13
C SER A 38 -31.11 -3.93 11.62
N ALA A 39 -31.89 -4.65 10.81
CA ALA A 39 -31.82 -4.53 9.36
C ALA A 39 -32.12 -3.07 8.98
N GLU A 40 -31.09 -2.25 8.84
CA GLU A 40 -31.18 -0.97 8.16
C GLU A 40 -31.55 -1.26 6.71
N ASP A 41 -32.40 -0.42 6.15
CA ASP A 41 -32.73 -0.50 4.74
C ASP A 41 -31.43 -0.34 3.93
N VAL A 42 -31.11 -1.29 3.06
CA VAL A 42 -29.92 -1.24 2.20
C VAL A 42 -29.98 0.04 1.36
N GLU A 43 -28.94 0.87 1.45
CA GLU A 43 -28.85 2.12 0.69
C GLU A 43 -28.37 1.86 -0.74
N ILE A 44 -29.22 2.06 -1.75
CA ILE A 44 -28.84 1.98 -3.16
C ILE A 44 -28.82 3.39 -3.76
N ASN A 45 -27.62 3.91 -3.99
CA ASN A 45 -27.41 5.27 -4.50
C ASN A 45 -26.14 5.34 -5.36
N PHE A 46 -26.32 5.23 -6.68
CA PHE A 46 -25.20 5.24 -7.63
C PHE A 46 -24.48 6.59 -7.72
N ALA A 47 -25.16 7.71 -7.43
CA ALA A 47 -24.52 9.03 -7.38
C ALA A 47 -23.53 9.13 -6.21
N LYS A 48 -23.94 8.69 -5.03
CA LYS A 48 -23.08 8.62 -3.84
C LYS A 48 -21.93 7.64 -4.05
N ALA A 49 -22.20 6.46 -4.61
CA ALA A 49 -21.16 5.47 -4.87
C ALA A 49 -20.11 6.00 -5.86
N LEU A 50 -20.53 6.68 -6.92
CA LEU A 50 -19.62 7.36 -7.86
C LEU A 50 -18.75 8.38 -7.14
N GLN A 51 -19.35 9.29 -6.37
CA GLN A 51 -18.60 10.27 -5.57
C GLN A 51 -17.55 9.58 -4.70
N TYR A 52 -17.96 8.58 -3.90
CA TYR A 52 -17.06 7.92 -2.95
C TYR A 52 -15.93 7.19 -3.67
N SER A 53 -16.24 6.49 -4.76
CA SER A 53 -15.28 5.64 -5.48
C SER A 53 -14.01 6.37 -5.94
N ILE A 54 -14.11 7.68 -6.20
CA ILE A 54 -12.98 8.52 -6.65
C ILE A 54 -12.08 8.90 -5.46
N TYR A 55 -12.64 9.09 -4.26
CA TYR A 55 -11.89 9.44 -3.06
C TYR A 55 -10.88 8.40 -2.62
N PHE A 56 -11.05 7.14 -3.02
CA PHE A 56 -10.02 6.13 -2.79
C PHE A 56 -8.67 6.55 -3.40
N TYR A 57 -8.67 7.13 -4.61
CA TYR A 57 -7.44 7.54 -5.28
C TYR A 57 -6.70 8.66 -4.53
N ASP A 58 -7.43 9.59 -3.89
CA ASP A 58 -6.81 10.58 -3.01
C ASP A 58 -5.96 9.89 -1.91
N ALA A 59 -6.47 8.82 -1.30
CA ALA A 59 -5.74 8.08 -0.27
C ALA A 59 -4.53 7.29 -0.78
N ASN A 60 -4.38 7.12 -2.10
CA ASN A 60 -3.26 6.41 -2.73
C ASN A 60 -2.30 7.38 -3.46
N MET A 61 -2.62 8.67 -3.56
CA MET A 61 -1.79 9.64 -4.26
C MET A 61 -0.40 9.76 -3.60
N CYS A 62 0.66 9.84 -4.40
CA CYS A 62 2.06 9.84 -3.93
C CYS A 62 2.88 10.98 -4.55
N GLY A 63 3.91 11.48 -3.86
CA GLY A 63 4.88 12.45 -4.38
C GLY A 63 4.77 13.84 -3.75
N THR A 64 5.35 14.83 -4.43
CA THR A 64 5.48 16.22 -3.98
C THR A 64 4.26 17.10 -4.23
N GLY A 65 3.23 16.55 -4.88
CA GLY A 65 2.03 17.28 -5.28
C GLY A 65 0.78 16.83 -4.54
N VAL A 66 0.92 15.96 -3.54
CA VAL A 66 -0.23 15.38 -2.83
C VAL A 66 -1.00 16.49 -2.13
N SER A 67 -0.31 17.34 -1.36
CA SER A 67 -0.96 18.41 -0.59
C SER A 67 -1.74 19.41 -1.46
N GLU A 68 -1.39 19.55 -2.74
CA GLU A 68 -2.04 20.47 -3.68
C GLU A 68 -3.22 19.84 -4.44
N ASN A 69 -3.19 18.53 -4.67
CA ASN A 69 -4.15 17.83 -5.54
C ASN A 69 -5.12 16.91 -4.79
N ASN A 70 -4.89 16.68 -3.50
CA ASN A 70 -5.62 15.72 -2.69
C ASN A 70 -6.82 16.36 -1.98
N ARG A 71 -7.94 15.64 -1.93
CA ARG A 71 -9.16 16.08 -1.24
C ARG A 71 -9.27 15.60 0.21
N TYR A 72 -8.35 14.77 0.69
CA TYR A 72 -8.21 14.43 2.10
C TYR A 72 -7.24 15.37 2.80
N SER A 73 -7.66 15.89 3.95
CA SER A 73 -6.80 16.69 4.83
C SER A 73 -5.76 15.86 5.60
N TRP A 74 -5.96 14.55 5.68
CA TRP A 74 -5.11 13.63 6.44
C TRP A 74 -4.00 12.97 5.61
N ARG A 75 -3.97 13.20 4.29
CA ARG A 75 -2.85 12.83 3.41
C ARG A 75 -1.97 14.04 3.14
N GLY A 76 -0.66 13.82 3.05
CA GLY A 76 0.31 14.85 2.72
C GLY A 76 1.32 14.37 1.69
N ASP A 77 2.25 15.24 1.35
CA ASP A 77 3.38 14.88 0.49
C ASP A 77 4.16 13.71 1.10
N CYS A 78 4.39 12.68 0.29
CA CYS A 78 5.07 11.46 0.71
C CYS A 78 6.04 11.01 -0.38
N HIS A 79 7.07 10.24 0.01
CA HIS A 79 8.13 9.78 -0.89
C HIS A 79 8.70 10.90 -1.77
N THR A 80 8.80 12.12 -1.22
CA THR A 80 9.24 13.31 -1.97
C THR A 80 10.67 13.17 -2.48
N TYR A 81 11.44 12.26 -1.89
CA TYR A 81 12.77 11.87 -2.33
C TYR A 81 12.78 11.07 -3.64
N ASP A 82 11.64 10.55 -4.12
CA ASP A 82 11.51 10.01 -5.49
C ASP A 82 11.81 11.10 -6.55
N ALA A 83 11.74 12.39 -6.20
CA ALA A 83 12.11 13.50 -7.08
C ALA A 83 13.64 13.70 -7.21
N LYS A 84 14.39 13.01 -6.35
CA LYS A 84 15.86 13.03 -6.26
C LYS A 84 16.39 11.60 -6.12
N LEU A 85 15.83 10.67 -6.89
CA LEU A 85 16.32 9.30 -6.97
C LEU A 85 17.75 9.32 -7.54
N PRO A 86 18.77 8.79 -6.85
CA PRO A 86 20.13 8.75 -7.38
C PRO A 86 20.19 8.02 -8.72
N LEU A 87 20.80 8.65 -9.72
CA LEU A 87 20.90 8.09 -11.06
C LEU A 87 22.20 7.26 -11.18
N ASP A 88 22.14 6.04 -10.65
CA ASP A 88 23.23 5.05 -10.68
C ASP A 88 22.69 3.61 -10.79
N SER A 89 23.59 2.65 -10.96
CA SER A 89 23.22 1.22 -11.10
C SER A 89 22.88 0.52 -9.77
N GLU A 90 22.95 1.22 -8.63
CA GLU A 90 22.54 0.69 -7.32
C GLU A 90 21.07 1.02 -7.04
N ASN A 91 20.62 2.20 -7.45
CA ASN A 91 19.27 2.72 -7.24
C ASN A 91 18.38 2.58 -8.48
N THR A 92 18.95 2.24 -9.63
CA THR A 92 18.21 1.96 -10.87
C THR A 92 18.73 0.71 -11.56
N ASN A 93 17.95 0.13 -12.47
CA ASN A 93 18.40 -0.94 -13.36
C ASN A 93 19.15 -0.46 -14.62
N LEU A 94 19.49 0.83 -14.70
CA LEU A 94 20.23 1.39 -15.82
C LEU A 94 21.73 1.16 -15.65
N THR A 95 22.42 0.82 -16.76
CA THR A 95 23.88 0.67 -16.73
C THR A 95 24.57 2.04 -16.71
N ASP A 96 25.76 2.13 -16.10
CA ASP A 96 26.61 3.34 -16.13
C ASP A 96 26.83 3.88 -17.55
N SER A 97 26.93 2.99 -18.53
CA SER A 97 27.12 3.35 -19.94
C SER A 97 25.88 3.98 -20.55
N PHE A 98 24.68 3.51 -20.17
CA PHE A 98 23.41 4.07 -20.60
C PHE A 98 23.22 5.45 -19.97
N ILE A 99 23.41 5.56 -18.66
CA ILE A 99 23.34 6.83 -17.91
C ILE A 99 24.31 7.85 -18.52
N SER A 100 25.56 7.48 -18.74
CA SER A 100 26.56 8.38 -19.34
C SER A 100 26.19 8.84 -20.74
N LYS A 101 25.51 7.99 -21.54
CA LYS A 101 25.09 8.31 -22.90
C LYS A 101 23.93 9.29 -22.94
N TYR A 102 22.99 9.16 -22.01
CA TYR A 102 21.73 9.92 -21.98
C TYR A 102 21.63 10.89 -20.79
N LYS A 103 22.77 11.26 -20.19
CA LYS A 103 22.81 12.07 -18.99
C LYS A 103 22.05 13.39 -19.14
N ASP A 104 22.23 14.10 -20.25
CA ASP A 104 21.57 15.40 -20.49
C ASP A 104 20.03 15.29 -20.59
N ILE A 105 19.48 14.08 -20.79
CA ILE A 105 18.04 13.80 -20.85
C ILE A 105 17.52 13.31 -19.48
N LEU A 106 18.24 12.38 -18.84
CA LEU A 106 17.83 11.76 -17.58
C LEU A 106 18.07 12.67 -16.36
N ASP A 107 19.10 13.51 -16.42
CA ASP A 107 19.58 14.43 -15.37
C ASP A 107 19.88 15.81 -16.02
N PRO A 108 18.83 16.53 -16.46
CA PRO A 108 19.01 17.79 -17.20
C PRO A 108 19.53 18.94 -16.33
N ASP A 109 19.40 18.89 -15.01
CA ASP A 109 19.94 19.89 -14.07
C ASP A 109 21.35 19.54 -13.56
N GLY A 110 21.82 18.31 -13.81
CA GLY A 110 23.18 17.85 -13.56
C GLY A 110 23.48 17.57 -12.10
N ASP A 111 22.46 17.34 -11.28
CA ASP A 111 22.60 17.10 -9.84
C ASP A 111 22.87 15.62 -9.49
N GLY A 112 22.83 14.74 -10.50
CA GLY A 112 23.09 13.31 -10.36
C GLY A 112 21.87 12.49 -9.99
N CYS A 113 20.67 13.05 -10.06
CA CYS A 113 19.41 12.38 -9.75
C CYS A 113 18.44 12.39 -10.94
N VAL A 114 17.39 11.58 -10.84
CA VAL A 114 16.25 11.56 -11.77
C VAL A 114 14.96 11.82 -10.99
N ASP A 115 14.05 12.63 -11.55
CA ASP A 115 12.74 12.88 -10.96
C ASP A 115 11.73 11.85 -11.46
N VAL A 116 11.32 10.97 -10.54
CA VAL A 116 10.24 9.98 -10.74
C VAL A 116 9.18 10.10 -9.64
N ALA A 117 9.02 11.28 -9.02
CA ALA A 117 7.99 11.52 -8.03
C ALA A 117 6.60 11.77 -8.65
N GLY A 118 5.56 11.39 -7.92
CA GLY A 118 4.17 11.42 -8.40
C GLY A 118 3.56 10.02 -8.40
N GLY A 119 2.43 9.88 -9.08
CA GLY A 119 1.74 8.62 -9.27
C GLY A 119 0.96 8.19 -8.03
N PHE A 120 0.60 6.91 -7.98
CA PHE A 120 -0.22 6.34 -6.92
C PHE A 120 0.44 5.10 -6.33
N HIS A 121 0.37 4.99 -5.01
CA HIS A 121 0.57 3.72 -4.32
C HIS A 121 -0.45 2.70 -4.84
N ASP A 122 0.01 1.49 -5.09
CA ASP A 122 -0.80 0.46 -5.73
C ASP A 122 -1.99 0.02 -4.87
N ALA A 123 -1.71 -0.38 -3.62
CA ALA A 123 -2.67 -1.06 -2.77
C ALA A 123 -2.73 -0.44 -1.36
N GLY A 124 -2.72 -1.28 -0.33
CA GLY A 124 -2.41 -0.85 1.02
C GLY A 124 -0.93 -0.63 1.31
N ASP A 125 -0.06 -0.87 0.32
CA ASP A 125 1.39 -0.69 0.32
C ASP A 125 1.77 0.66 -0.29
N HIS A 126 3.07 0.94 -0.44
CA HIS A 126 3.52 2.22 -1.02
C HIS A 126 4.38 2.06 -2.28
N VAL A 127 4.41 0.88 -2.89
CA VAL A 127 5.06 0.68 -4.18
C VAL A 127 4.19 1.28 -5.29
N LYS A 128 4.83 1.92 -6.28
CA LYS A 128 4.19 2.38 -7.51
C LYS A 128 4.43 1.34 -8.60
N PHE A 129 3.56 0.33 -8.68
CA PHE A 129 3.64 -0.72 -9.70
C PHE A 129 3.06 -0.25 -11.03
N GLY A 130 3.85 -0.27 -12.11
CA GLY A 130 3.43 0.33 -13.37
C GLY A 130 2.24 -0.32 -14.05
N MET A 131 2.06 -1.64 -13.99
CA MET A 131 0.92 -2.28 -14.65
C MET A 131 -0.43 -1.85 -14.06
N PRO A 132 -0.68 -2.00 -12.74
CA PRO A 132 -1.93 -1.53 -12.15
C PRO A 132 -2.09 -0.01 -12.26
N GLU A 133 -0.99 0.75 -12.25
CA GLU A 133 -1.02 2.20 -12.45
C GLU A 133 -1.49 2.59 -13.87
N ASN A 134 -0.89 2.00 -14.91
CA ASN A 134 -1.28 2.19 -16.30
C ASN A 134 -2.73 1.74 -16.56
N TYR A 135 -3.10 0.55 -16.06
CA TYR A 135 -4.45 0.02 -16.16
C TYR A 135 -5.48 0.94 -15.50
N SER A 136 -5.19 1.42 -14.29
CA SER A 136 -6.12 2.28 -13.54
C SER A 136 -6.31 3.61 -14.25
N ALA A 137 -5.21 4.24 -14.69
CA ALA A 137 -5.26 5.49 -15.45
C ALA A 137 -6.09 5.35 -16.75
N ALA A 138 -5.84 4.28 -17.52
CA ALA A 138 -6.56 4.00 -18.76
C ALA A 138 -8.05 3.68 -18.51
N THR A 139 -8.35 2.87 -17.49
CA THR A 139 -9.73 2.41 -17.21
C THR A 139 -10.59 3.51 -16.62
N LEU A 140 -10.06 4.32 -15.68
CA LEU A 140 -10.73 5.53 -15.20
C LEU A 140 -11.00 6.49 -16.35
N GLY A 141 -10.00 6.67 -17.23
CA GLY A 141 -10.12 7.49 -18.42
C GLY A 141 -11.21 6.97 -19.36
N TRP A 142 -11.29 5.65 -19.54
CA TRP A 142 -12.30 5.00 -20.38
C TRP A 142 -13.70 5.16 -19.77
N GLY A 143 -13.86 4.93 -18.46
CA GLY A 143 -15.12 5.17 -17.76
C GLY A 143 -15.60 6.62 -17.86
N TYR A 144 -14.69 7.59 -17.74
CA TYR A 144 -15.00 9.01 -17.93
C TYR A 144 -15.33 9.36 -19.38
N TYR A 145 -14.62 8.78 -20.36
CA TYR A 145 -14.94 8.89 -21.78
C TYR A 145 -16.36 8.38 -22.08
N GLU A 146 -16.73 7.24 -21.51
CA GLU A 146 -18.02 6.62 -21.79
C GLU A 146 -19.19 7.34 -21.09
N PHE A 147 -19.05 7.73 -19.83
CA PHE A 147 -20.17 8.19 -19.01
C PHE A 147 -19.99 9.63 -18.48
N ARG A 148 -19.29 10.49 -19.24
CA ARG A 148 -18.98 11.88 -18.87
C ARG A 148 -20.17 12.67 -18.31
N ASP A 149 -21.34 12.49 -18.88
CA ASP A 149 -22.54 13.23 -18.47
C ASP A 149 -23.00 12.85 -17.06
N SER A 150 -22.81 11.60 -16.62
CA SER A 150 -23.02 11.18 -15.23
C SER A 150 -22.09 11.91 -14.26
N TYR A 151 -20.79 12.02 -14.58
CA TYR A 151 -19.84 12.75 -13.75
C TYR A 151 -20.21 14.22 -13.63
N LYS A 152 -20.57 14.87 -14.75
CA LYS A 152 -21.01 16.28 -14.74
C LYS A 152 -22.31 16.49 -13.96
N THR A 153 -23.29 15.61 -14.17
CA THR A 153 -24.59 15.70 -13.51
C THR A 153 -24.47 15.53 -12.00
N THR A 154 -23.55 14.67 -11.55
CA THR A 154 -23.26 14.45 -10.13
C THR A 154 -22.20 15.39 -9.55
N GLY A 155 -21.59 16.27 -10.37
CA GLY A 155 -20.56 17.22 -9.95
C GLY A 155 -19.21 16.57 -9.60
N GLN A 156 -18.90 15.41 -10.18
CA GLN A 156 -17.68 14.64 -9.94
C GLN A 156 -16.63 14.78 -11.05
N ASP A 157 -16.93 15.56 -12.10
CA ASP A 157 -16.05 15.79 -13.25
C ASP A 157 -14.73 16.46 -12.86
N ASP A 158 -14.76 17.51 -12.02
CA ASP A 158 -13.55 18.16 -11.52
C ASP A 158 -12.63 17.19 -10.73
N HIS A 159 -13.24 16.29 -9.94
CA HIS A 159 -12.49 15.33 -9.13
C HIS A 159 -11.80 14.30 -10.01
N ILE A 160 -12.56 13.64 -10.89
CA ILE A 160 -11.98 12.62 -11.76
C ILE A 160 -10.94 13.21 -12.71
N GLU A 161 -11.14 14.44 -13.19
CA GLU A 161 -10.15 15.14 -14.01
C GLU A 161 -8.85 15.43 -13.25
N THR A 162 -8.93 15.75 -11.96
CA THR A 162 -7.74 15.88 -11.09
C THR A 162 -6.98 14.56 -10.97
N ILE A 163 -7.70 13.46 -10.70
CA ILE A 163 -7.09 12.11 -10.59
C ILE A 163 -6.45 11.69 -11.92
N LEU A 164 -7.15 11.87 -13.05
CA LEU A 164 -6.63 11.54 -14.39
C LEU A 164 -5.40 12.37 -14.75
N ARG A 165 -5.35 13.65 -14.37
CA ARG A 165 -4.16 14.48 -14.54
C ARG A 165 -2.99 13.95 -13.73
N TYR A 166 -3.20 13.63 -12.45
CA TYR A 166 -2.13 13.15 -11.59
C TYR A 166 -1.50 11.85 -12.11
N PHE A 167 -2.32 10.89 -12.58
CA PHE A 167 -1.82 9.68 -13.23
C PHE A 167 -1.01 10.00 -14.49
N ASN A 168 -1.59 10.76 -15.43
CA ASN A 168 -0.99 10.97 -16.74
C ASN A 168 0.21 11.94 -16.71
N ASP A 169 0.25 12.88 -15.77
CA ASP A 169 1.43 13.71 -15.51
C ASP A 169 2.58 12.88 -14.97
N TYR A 170 2.30 11.90 -14.10
CA TYR A 170 3.31 10.94 -13.65
C TYR A 170 3.84 10.07 -14.81
N LEU A 171 2.95 9.51 -15.66
CA LEU A 171 3.37 8.73 -16.83
C LEU A 171 4.24 9.55 -17.80
N MET A 172 3.88 10.82 -18.05
CA MET A 172 4.68 11.71 -18.88
C MET A 172 6.03 12.06 -18.23
N LYS A 173 6.05 12.31 -16.92
CA LYS A 173 7.27 12.59 -16.17
C LYS A 173 8.24 11.41 -16.21
N CYS A 174 7.72 10.20 -16.03
CA CYS A 174 8.50 8.96 -16.09
C CYS A 174 8.93 8.57 -17.51
N THR A 175 8.52 9.31 -18.55
CA THR A 175 8.86 9.03 -19.95
C THR A 175 9.91 10.01 -20.47
N PHE A 176 11.10 9.51 -20.78
CA PHE A 176 12.23 10.32 -21.21
C PHE A 176 12.32 10.31 -22.74
N LEU A 177 12.19 11.50 -23.35
CA LEU A 177 12.24 11.68 -24.79
C LEU A 177 13.58 12.32 -25.21
N ASP A 178 14.12 11.90 -26.35
CA ASP A 178 15.22 12.61 -27.01
C ASP A 178 14.75 13.87 -27.76
N ASP A 179 15.69 14.59 -28.37
CA ASP A 179 15.42 15.82 -29.15
C ASP A 179 14.50 15.57 -30.37
N ASP A 180 14.45 14.34 -30.88
CA ASP A 180 13.58 13.93 -31.98
C ASP A 180 12.19 13.47 -31.47
N GLY A 181 11.96 13.49 -30.15
CA GLY A 181 10.72 13.10 -29.51
C GLY A 181 10.54 11.60 -29.33
N LYS A 182 11.62 10.80 -29.43
CA LYS A 182 11.58 9.35 -29.25
C LYS A 182 11.86 8.94 -27.82
N VAL A 183 11.17 7.92 -27.34
CA VAL A 183 11.41 7.35 -26.01
C VAL A 183 12.80 6.72 -25.96
N ILE A 184 13.62 7.15 -25.00
CA ILE A 184 14.91 6.52 -24.69
C ILE A 184 14.82 5.59 -23.49
N ALA A 185 14.00 5.95 -22.50
CA ALA A 185 13.72 5.19 -21.29
C ALA A 185 12.32 5.56 -20.76
N HIS A 186 11.70 4.63 -20.04
CA HIS A 186 10.48 4.90 -19.27
C HIS A 186 10.59 4.22 -17.90
N CYS A 187 10.42 4.98 -16.82
CA CYS A 187 10.39 4.44 -15.47
C CYS A 187 9.01 3.82 -15.22
N TYR A 188 8.96 2.50 -15.12
CA TYR A 188 7.71 1.76 -14.98
C TYR A 188 7.42 1.34 -13.54
N GLN A 189 8.36 1.49 -12.61
CA GLN A 189 8.11 1.18 -11.21
C GLN A 189 9.05 1.97 -10.30
N VAL A 190 8.52 2.43 -9.16
CA VAL A 190 9.31 3.03 -8.09
C VAL A 190 8.98 2.34 -6.76
N GLY A 191 10.02 1.88 -6.07
CA GLY A 191 9.88 1.06 -4.87
C GLY A 191 10.09 -0.44 -5.15
N ASP A 192 10.50 -1.15 -4.10
CA ASP A 192 10.65 -2.60 -4.10
C ASP A 192 9.70 -3.22 -3.07
N GLY A 193 8.86 -4.17 -3.51
CA GLY A 193 7.84 -4.76 -2.64
C GLY A 193 8.40 -5.51 -1.43
N ASP A 194 9.59 -6.13 -1.52
CA ASP A 194 10.16 -6.84 -0.36
C ASP A 194 10.63 -5.85 0.73
N ILE A 195 11.13 -4.69 0.31
CA ILE A 195 11.54 -3.61 1.22
C ILE A 195 10.30 -2.94 1.81
N ASP A 196 9.35 -2.57 0.96
CA ASP A 196 8.14 -1.84 1.35
C ASP A 196 7.24 -2.66 2.30
N HIS A 197 7.04 -3.94 1.97
CA HIS A 197 6.13 -4.81 2.72
C HIS A 197 6.67 -5.24 4.08
N ALA A 198 7.94 -4.95 4.39
CA ALA A 198 8.53 -5.15 5.70
C ALA A 198 8.07 -4.11 6.74
N TYR A 199 7.45 -3.01 6.29
CA TYR A 199 6.99 -1.91 7.14
C TYR A 199 5.47 -1.75 7.11
N TRP A 200 4.94 -1.20 8.20
CA TRP A 200 3.53 -0.84 8.33
C TRP A 200 3.42 0.55 8.94
N ASN A 201 3.33 1.59 8.11
CA ASN A 201 3.23 2.98 8.55
C ASN A 201 2.66 3.94 7.52
N SER A 202 2.39 5.18 7.93
CA SER A 202 1.98 6.25 7.02
C SER A 202 3.09 6.53 5.99
N PRO A 203 2.75 6.77 4.71
CA PRO A 203 3.74 7.01 3.66
C PRO A 203 4.52 8.32 3.84
N GLU A 204 3.96 9.32 4.52
CA GLU A 204 4.58 10.64 4.72
C GLU A 204 5.85 10.59 5.59
N ILE A 205 6.05 9.49 6.32
CA ILE A 205 7.17 9.31 7.23
C ILE A 205 8.12 8.19 6.82
N ASP A 206 7.89 7.60 5.66
CA ASP A 206 8.77 6.60 5.08
C ASP A 206 10.16 7.17 4.79
N ASP A 207 11.18 6.37 5.10
CA ASP A 207 12.57 6.67 4.80
C ASP A 207 13.32 5.49 4.15
N MET A 208 12.59 4.44 3.74
CA MET A 208 13.18 3.27 3.10
C MET A 208 13.68 3.59 1.68
N ALA A 209 14.66 2.80 1.22
CA ALA A 209 15.14 2.87 -0.16
C ALA A 209 14.04 2.47 -1.15
N ARG A 210 13.90 3.26 -2.23
CA ARG A 210 12.88 3.08 -3.27
C ARG A 210 13.53 3.10 -4.65
N PRO A 211 14.06 1.96 -5.14
CA PRO A 211 14.73 1.91 -6.44
C PRO A 211 13.75 2.18 -7.59
N GLY A 212 14.27 2.74 -8.68
CA GLY A 212 13.52 2.97 -9.92
C GLY A 212 13.83 1.93 -10.99
N TRP A 213 12.81 1.36 -11.61
CA TRP A 213 12.95 0.37 -12.68
C TRP A 213 12.55 0.97 -14.03
N PHE A 214 13.42 0.82 -15.02
CA PHE A 214 13.29 1.44 -16.33
C PHE A 214 13.27 0.40 -17.45
N LEU A 215 12.39 0.62 -18.43
CA LEU A 215 12.46 -0.04 -19.73
C LEU A 215 13.29 0.82 -20.69
N THR A 216 14.00 0.16 -21.60
CA THR A 216 14.85 0.79 -22.63
C THR A 216 14.79 -0.04 -23.91
N ALA A 217 15.39 0.42 -25.01
CA ALA A 217 15.42 -0.37 -26.25
C ALA A 217 16.09 -1.76 -26.11
N GLU A 218 16.87 -1.99 -25.06
CA GLU A 218 17.45 -3.31 -24.76
C GLU A 218 16.43 -4.25 -24.08
N ASN A 219 15.55 -3.69 -23.24
CA ASN A 219 14.47 -4.40 -22.55
C ASN A 219 13.18 -3.56 -22.69
N PRO A 220 12.48 -3.64 -23.84
CA PRO A 220 11.42 -2.69 -24.22
C PRO A 220 10.09 -2.89 -23.48
N GLN A 221 9.81 -4.08 -22.94
CA GLN A 221 8.61 -4.38 -22.12
C GLN A 221 7.31 -3.84 -22.75
N THR A 222 6.90 -4.44 -23.87
CA THR A 222 5.81 -3.99 -24.74
C THR A 222 4.49 -3.77 -24.00
N ASP A 223 4.19 -4.65 -23.05
CA ASP A 223 3.02 -4.58 -22.16
C ASP A 223 2.96 -3.23 -21.44
N TYR A 224 4.00 -2.90 -20.67
CA TYR A 224 4.05 -1.64 -19.90
C TYR A 224 3.97 -0.41 -20.79
N VAL A 225 4.79 -0.36 -21.85
CA VAL A 225 4.87 0.83 -22.71
C VAL A 225 3.58 1.03 -23.52
N ALA A 226 2.94 -0.03 -23.98
CA ALA A 226 1.66 0.06 -24.69
C ALA A 226 0.52 0.47 -23.74
N SER A 227 0.50 -0.07 -22.52
CA SER A 227 -0.50 0.28 -21.52
C SER A 227 -0.43 1.77 -21.14
N ALA A 228 0.78 2.31 -20.94
CA ALA A 228 0.99 3.75 -20.74
C ALA A 228 0.56 4.59 -21.95
N ALA A 229 0.85 4.13 -23.18
CA ALA A 229 0.41 4.80 -24.40
C ALA A 229 -1.13 4.88 -24.50
N ALA A 230 -1.82 3.78 -24.14
CA ALA A 230 -3.28 3.73 -24.14
C ALA A 230 -3.88 4.73 -23.14
N SER A 231 -3.35 4.81 -21.91
CA SER A 231 -3.80 5.79 -20.91
C SER A 231 -3.72 7.22 -21.46
N LEU A 232 -2.57 7.60 -22.03
CA LEU A 232 -2.35 8.95 -22.54
C LEU A 232 -3.19 9.26 -23.80
N ALA A 233 -3.46 8.25 -24.65
CA ALA A 233 -4.37 8.38 -25.78
C ALA A 233 -5.82 8.65 -25.32
N ILE A 234 -6.31 7.88 -24.35
CA ILE A 234 -7.63 8.11 -23.74
C ILE A 234 -7.68 9.49 -23.07
N ASN A 235 -6.60 9.88 -22.40
CA ASN A 235 -6.48 11.18 -21.75
C ASN A 235 -6.60 12.34 -22.76
N TYR A 236 -6.04 12.22 -23.97
CA TYR A 236 -6.27 13.19 -25.05
C TYR A 236 -7.76 13.35 -25.35
N LEU A 237 -8.50 12.24 -25.53
CA LEU A 237 -9.94 12.30 -25.80
C LEU A 237 -10.72 12.94 -24.65
N ASN A 238 -10.22 12.78 -23.42
CA ASN A 238 -10.89 13.31 -22.26
C ASN A 238 -10.75 14.81 -22.06
N PHE A 239 -9.67 15.41 -22.57
CA PHE A 239 -9.32 16.81 -22.37
C PHE A 239 -9.32 17.64 -23.65
N LYS A 240 -9.39 17.05 -24.85
CA LYS A 240 -9.29 17.78 -26.14
C LYS A 240 -10.26 18.96 -26.29
N ASP A 241 -11.41 18.93 -25.61
CA ASP A 241 -12.44 19.97 -25.69
C ASP A 241 -12.33 21.01 -24.56
N THR A 242 -11.71 20.67 -23.43
CA THR A 242 -11.62 21.52 -22.23
C THR A 242 -10.23 22.10 -21.99
N ASP A 243 -9.18 21.37 -22.36
CA ASP A 243 -7.76 21.73 -22.25
C ASP A 243 -6.96 21.13 -23.44
N PRO A 244 -7.09 21.73 -24.64
CA PRO A 244 -6.52 21.18 -25.86
C PRO A 244 -4.97 21.13 -25.84
N GLU A 245 -4.31 22.06 -25.16
CA GLU A 245 -2.84 22.06 -25.07
C GLU A 245 -2.34 20.86 -24.26
N TYR A 246 -2.98 20.57 -23.13
CA TYR A 246 -2.68 19.38 -22.32
C TYR A 246 -3.03 18.08 -23.04
N ALA A 247 -4.16 18.06 -23.76
CA ALA A 247 -4.56 16.91 -24.56
C ALA A 247 -3.51 16.60 -25.64
N GLU A 248 -3.07 17.60 -26.41
CA GLU A 248 -2.03 17.42 -27.43
C GLU A 248 -0.69 16.98 -26.84
N LYS A 249 -0.35 17.47 -25.63
CA LYS A 249 0.81 16.96 -24.89
C LYS A 249 0.65 15.46 -24.57
N SER A 250 -0.52 15.05 -24.08
CA SER A 250 -0.82 13.64 -23.81
C SER A 250 -0.68 12.79 -25.07
N LEU A 251 -1.25 13.25 -26.20
CA LEU A 251 -1.17 12.56 -27.49
C LEU A 251 0.27 12.47 -28.03
N LYS A 252 1.10 13.49 -27.82
CA LYS A 252 2.53 13.45 -28.16
C LYS A 252 3.22 12.28 -27.46
N TYR A 253 3.04 12.15 -26.15
CA TYR A 253 3.64 11.07 -25.38
C TYR A 253 3.03 9.71 -25.71
N ALA A 254 1.72 9.62 -25.91
CA ALA A 254 1.05 8.40 -26.35
C ALA A 254 1.65 7.85 -27.66
N ASN A 255 1.82 8.73 -28.66
CA ASN A 255 2.47 8.37 -29.93
C ASN A 255 3.92 7.95 -29.73
N ALA A 256 4.71 8.67 -28.92
CA ALA A 256 6.11 8.32 -28.68
C ALA A 256 6.27 6.95 -28.01
N LEU A 257 5.43 6.63 -27.03
CA LEU A 257 5.40 5.34 -26.34
C LEU A 257 4.94 4.22 -27.28
N PHE A 258 3.89 4.44 -28.07
CA PHE A 258 3.44 3.44 -29.04
C PHE A 258 4.46 3.22 -30.17
N ASP A 259 5.09 4.28 -30.68
CA ASP A 259 6.18 4.18 -31.65
C ASP A 259 7.35 3.36 -31.09
N PHE A 260 7.69 3.57 -29.81
CA PHE A 260 8.69 2.76 -29.12
C PHE A 260 8.26 1.29 -29.03
N ALA A 261 7.01 1.02 -28.65
CA ALA A 261 6.45 -0.33 -28.61
C ALA A 261 6.51 -1.01 -29.99
N ARG A 262 6.16 -0.28 -31.05
CA ARG A 262 6.15 -0.75 -32.45
C ARG A 262 7.55 -1.06 -32.95
N ASP A 263 8.49 -0.13 -32.77
CA ASP A 263 9.80 -0.16 -33.42
C ASP A 263 10.81 -1.10 -32.73
N ASN A 264 10.55 -1.51 -31.47
CA ASN A 264 11.39 -2.45 -30.73
C ASN A 264 10.87 -3.89 -30.79
N GLU A 265 11.74 -4.84 -30.40
CA GLU A 265 11.36 -6.25 -30.28
C GLU A 265 10.21 -6.40 -29.28
N LYS A 266 9.22 -7.21 -29.62
CA LYS A 266 8.08 -7.45 -28.74
C LYS A 266 8.53 -8.37 -27.60
N GLN A 267 8.55 -7.83 -26.37
CA GLN A 267 8.99 -8.56 -25.19
C GLN A 267 8.03 -8.28 -24.04
N LEU A 268 7.78 -9.29 -23.21
CA LEU A 268 7.09 -9.11 -21.93
C LEU A 268 7.98 -8.40 -20.92
N SER A 269 7.37 -7.90 -19.86
CA SER A 269 8.08 -7.37 -18.72
C SER A 269 9.05 -8.36 -18.10
N LEU A 270 10.15 -7.82 -17.57
CA LEU A 270 11.10 -8.59 -16.77
C LEU A 270 10.48 -8.87 -15.39
N ASN A 271 9.59 -9.85 -15.32
CA ASN A 271 8.81 -10.15 -14.12
C ASN A 271 9.66 -10.36 -12.85
N GLY A 272 10.92 -10.76 -12.97
CA GLY A 272 11.83 -10.90 -11.82
C GLY A 272 12.44 -9.59 -11.30
N GLU A 273 12.37 -8.50 -12.08
CA GLU A 273 13.04 -7.21 -11.83
C GLU A 273 12.01 -6.08 -11.72
N GLY A 274 11.63 -5.74 -10.49
CA GLY A 274 10.54 -4.81 -10.19
C GLY A 274 9.28 -5.52 -9.69
N PRO A 275 8.39 -6.02 -10.57
CA PRO A 275 7.06 -6.48 -10.17
C PRO A 275 7.05 -7.83 -9.45
N LYS A 276 8.13 -8.64 -9.56
CA LYS A 276 8.33 -9.92 -8.87
C LYS A 276 7.08 -10.82 -8.94
N ALA A 277 6.64 -11.36 -7.81
CA ALA A 277 5.45 -12.19 -7.71
C ALA A 277 4.16 -11.37 -7.55
N TYR A 278 4.24 -10.03 -7.47
CA TYR A 278 3.11 -9.14 -7.23
C TYR A 278 2.29 -8.95 -8.51
N TYR A 279 2.92 -8.45 -9.58
CA TYR A 279 2.27 -8.11 -10.86
C TYR A 279 2.95 -8.78 -12.06
N VAL A 280 2.86 -10.11 -12.12
CA VAL A 280 3.41 -10.90 -13.24
C VAL A 280 2.59 -10.65 -14.51
N SER A 281 3.18 -9.97 -15.49
CA SER A 281 2.60 -9.87 -16.82
C SER A 281 2.73 -11.20 -17.57
N SER A 282 1.69 -11.56 -18.32
CA SER A 282 1.62 -12.83 -19.06
C SER A 282 1.49 -12.68 -20.57
N LYS A 283 1.18 -11.48 -21.05
CA LYS A 283 0.93 -11.14 -22.46
C LYS A 283 1.06 -9.62 -22.65
N TRP A 284 1.32 -9.22 -23.88
CA TRP A 284 1.43 -7.81 -24.28
C TRP A 284 0.52 -7.48 -25.45
N GLU A 285 0.00 -8.50 -26.14
CA GLU A 285 -0.80 -8.37 -27.35
C GLU A 285 -2.08 -7.59 -27.11
N ASP A 286 -2.70 -7.78 -25.94
CA ASP A 286 -3.89 -7.09 -25.49
C ASP A 286 -3.65 -5.61 -25.19
N ASP A 287 -2.62 -5.26 -24.42
CA ASP A 287 -2.23 -3.85 -24.19
C ASP A 287 -1.85 -3.15 -25.51
N TYR A 288 -1.14 -3.84 -26.41
CA TYR A 288 -0.74 -3.30 -27.70
C TYR A 288 -1.94 -3.04 -28.61
N CYS A 289 -2.87 -4.00 -28.73
CA CYS A 289 -4.12 -3.81 -29.46
C CYS A 289 -4.99 -2.72 -28.83
N TRP A 290 -5.01 -2.61 -27.49
CA TRP A 290 -5.74 -1.59 -26.77
C TRP A 290 -5.23 -0.19 -27.11
N ALA A 291 -3.92 0.04 -27.03
CA ALA A 291 -3.29 1.30 -27.37
C ALA A 291 -3.52 1.68 -28.84
N ALA A 292 -3.29 0.74 -29.76
CA ALA A 292 -3.47 0.96 -31.19
C ALA A 292 -4.92 1.32 -31.54
N ALA A 293 -5.92 0.68 -30.90
CA ALA A 293 -7.32 0.97 -31.15
C ALA A 293 -7.68 2.41 -30.70
N TRP A 294 -7.19 2.85 -29.54
CA TRP A 294 -7.40 4.24 -29.10
C TRP A 294 -6.69 5.26 -30.00
N LEU A 295 -5.47 4.97 -30.45
CA LEU A 295 -4.76 5.85 -31.38
C LEU A 295 -5.44 5.91 -32.75
N TYR A 296 -5.98 4.79 -33.26
CA TYR A 296 -6.84 4.79 -34.44
C TYR A 296 -8.09 5.65 -34.21
N LYS A 297 -8.76 5.49 -33.06
CA LYS A 297 -9.97 6.25 -32.71
C LYS A 297 -9.72 7.77 -32.74
N ILE A 298 -8.51 8.21 -32.38
CA ILE A 298 -8.10 9.60 -32.38
C ILE A 298 -7.73 10.10 -33.79
N THR A 299 -6.92 9.33 -34.51
CA THR A 299 -6.24 9.80 -35.72
C THR A 299 -6.96 9.43 -37.02
N GLY A 300 -7.71 8.33 -37.01
CA GLY A 300 -8.23 7.66 -38.21
C GLY A 300 -7.14 7.07 -39.10
N ASP A 301 -5.87 7.00 -38.65
CA ASP A 301 -4.78 6.45 -39.44
C ASP A 301 -4.86 4.93 -39.48
N HIS A 302 -5.08 4.41 -40.68
CA HIS A 302 -5.23 2.98 -40.94
C HIS A 302 -4.00 2.15 -40.52
N ALA A 303 -2.82 2.77 -40.43
CA ALA A 303 -1.61 2.10 -39.95
C ALA A 303 -1.80 1.47 -38.55
N TYR A 304 -2.59 2.10 -37.67
CA TYR A 304 -2.89 1.51 -36.36
C TYR A 304 -3.76 0.24 -36.46
N LEU A 305 -4.65 0.13 -37.45
CA LEU A 305 -5.40 -1.11 -37.68
C LEU A 305 -4.48 -2.22 -38.23
N GLU A 306 -3.54 -1.86 -39.10
CA GLU A 306 -2.53 -2.79 -39.60
C GLU A 306 -1.65 -3.35 -38.48
N GLU A 307 -1.37 -2.55 -37.43
CA GLU A 307 -0.69 -3.00 -36.22
C GLU A 307 -1.56 -3.95 -35.35
N ILE A 308 -2.89 -3.80 -35.37
CA ILE A 308 -3.82 -4.65 -34.59
C ILE A 308 -3.98 -6.03 -35.22
N PHE A 309 -4.11 -6.13 -36.54
CA PHE A 309 -4.52 -7.37 -37.20
C PHE A 309 -3.66 -8.61 -36.92
N PRO A 310 -2.32 -8.53 -36.78
CA PRO A 310 -1.48 -9.70 -36.48
C PRO A 310 -1.68 -10.26 -35.07
N TYR A 311 -2.17 -9.45 -34.13
CA TYR A 311 -2.18 -9.77 -32.69
C TYR A 311 -3.59 -9.88 -32.11
N TYR A 312 -4.59 -9.27 -32.77
CA TYR A 312 -5.96 -9.27 -32.29
C TYR A 312 -6.56 -10.69 -32.18
N ASP A 313 -6.99 -11.03 -30.96
CA ASP A 313 -7.77 -12.24 -30.68
C ASP A 313 -9.24 -11.91 -30.40
N TYR A 314 -10.08 -12.06 -31.44
CA TYR A 314 -11.53 -11.89 -31.36
C TYR A 314 -12.21 -12.76 -30.29
N TYR A 315 -11.63 -13.94 -29.98
CA TYR A 315 -12.23 -14.92 -29.08
C TYR A 315 -11.76 -14.77 -27.62
N ALA A 316 -10.83 -13.88 -27.34
CA ALA A 316 -10.23 -13.76 -26.02
C ALA A 316 -11.14 -13.09 -24.99
N ALA A 317 -11.90 -12.05 -25.37
CA ALA A 317 -12.79 -11.35 -24.42
C ALA A 317 -13.80 -12.29 -23.73
N PRO A 318 -14.43 -13.27 -24.42
CA PRO A 318 -15.26 -14.28 -23.76
C PRO A 318 -14.53 -15.34 -22.93
N CYS A 319 -13.20 -15.31 -22.82
CA CYS A 319 -12.42 -16.34 -22.12
C CYS A 319 -11.95 -15.92 -20.73
N TYR A 320 -11.93 -14.62 -20.43
CA TYR A 320 -11.57 -14.09 -19.13
C TYR A 320 -12.28 -12.76 -18.86
N VAL A 321 -12.06 -12.15 -17.70
CA VAL A 321 -12.62 -10.85 -17.33
C VAL A 321 -11.55 -9.78 -17.52
N TYR A 322 -11.97 -8.61 -18.00
CA TYR A 322 -11.12 -7.43 -18.13
C TYR A 322 -10.39 -7.09 -16.80
N CYS A 323 -9.06 -6.96 -16.84
CA CYS A 323 -8.24 -6.54 -15.71
C CYS A 323 -6.85 -6.06 -16.17
N TRP A 324 -5.99 -5.64 -15.22
CA TRP A 324 -4.63 -5.15 -15.48
C TRP A 324 -3.70 -6.11 -16.25
N ASN A 325 -4.04 -7.41 -16.34
CA ASN A 325 -3.28 -8.44 -17.06
C ASN A 325 -4.11 -9.09 -18.19
N ASP A 326 -5.30 -8.56 -18.48
CA ASP A 326 -6.19 -9.03 -19.54
C ASP A 326 -7.07 -7.89 -20.08
N MET A 327 -6.58 -7.19 -21.10
CA MET A 327 -7.25 -6.01 -21.66
C MET A 327 -8.26 -6.35 -22.77
N TRP A 328 -8.43 -7.62 -23.13
CA TRP A 328 -9.22 -8.02 -24.30
C TRP A 328 -10.68 -7.57 -24.25
N GLY A 329 -11.28 -7.55 -23.06
CA GLY A 329 -12.64 -7.04 -22.87
C GLY A 329 -12.78 -5.57 -23.29
N GLY A 330 -11.81 -4.74 -22.92
CA GLY A 330 -11.71 -3.34 -23.36
C GLY A 330 -11.47 -3.24 -24.87
N VAL A 331 -10.45 -3.95 -25.38
CA VAL A 331 -10.13 -4.02 -26.82
C VAL A 331 -11.38 -4.33 -27.65
N GLN A 332 -12.17 -5.29 -27.20
CA GLN A 332 -13.37 -5.71 -27.92
C GLN A 332 -14.46 -4.64 -27.95
N CYS A 333 -14.60 -3.84 -26.89
CA CYS A 333 -15.54 -2.72 -26.81
C CYS A 333 -15.12 -1.57 -27.73
N ILE A 334 -13.86 -1.11 -27.67
CA ILE A 334 -13.39 0.00 -28.51
C ILE A 334 -13.38 -0.38 -30.00
N LEU A 335 -13.03 -1.63 -30.34
CA LEU A 335 -13.15 -2.15 -31.69
C LEU A 335 -14.61 -2.29 -32.14
N GLY A 336 -15.55 -2.48 -31.20
CA GLY A 336 -16.98 -2.39 -31.45
C GLY A 336 -17.39 -1.00 -31.92
N GLU A 337 -17.00 0.03 -31.18
CA GLU A 337 -17.25 1.42 -31.57
C GLU A 337 -16.56 1.76 -32.91
N ILE A 338 -15.32 1.33 -33.11
CA ILE A 338 -14.59 1.51 -34.37
C ILE A 338 -15.34 0.85 -35.52
N SER A 339 -15.85 -0.37 -35.35
CA SER A 339 -16.58 -1.10 -36.40
C SER A 339 -17.87 -0.40 -36.84
N GLU A 340 -18.48 0.44 -36.00
CA GLU A 340 -19.63 1.27 -36.41
C GLU A 340 -19.22 2.41 -37.33
N THR A 341 -18.03 2.98 -37.10
CA THR A 341 -17.49 4.10 -37.90
C THR A 341 -16.66 3.63 -39.10
N TYR A 342 -16.08 2.43 -39.03
CA TYR A 342 -15.29 1.78 -40.07
C TYR A 342 -15.75 0.30 -40.24
N PRO A 343 -16.86 0.07 -40.97
CA PRO A 343 -17.48 -1.25 -41.10
C PRO A 343 -16.60 -2.32 -41.77
N ASP A 344 -15.56 -1.92 -42.49
CA ASP A 344 -14.65 -2.84 -43.18
C ASP A 344 -13.63 -3.48 -42.22
N PHE A 345 -13.51 -3.02 -40.96
CA PHE A 345 -12.56 -3.52 -39.96
C PHE A 345 -12.55 -5.05 -39.84
N ILE A 346 -13.74 -5.66 -39.63
CA ILE A 346 -13.84 -7.11 -39.44
C ILE A 346 -13.46 -7.87 -40.71
N GLU A 347 -13.83 -7.37 -41.88
CA GLU A 347 -13.52 -8.05 -43.14
C GLU A 347 -12.03 -7.97 -43.47
N GLU A 348 -11.38 -6.85 -43.19
CA GLU A 348 -9.94 -6.71 -43.29
C GLU A 348 -9.20 -7.58 -42.28
N TYR A 349 -9.64 -7.60 -41.02
CA TYR A 349 -9.10 -8.51 -40.01
C TYR A 349 -9.21 -9.98 -40.45
N LYS A 350 -10.37 -10.41 -40.99
CA LYS A 350 -10.53 -11.77 -41.50
C LYS A 350 -9.52 -12.09 -42.60
N VAL A 351 -9.27 -11.15 -43.51
CA VAL A 351 -8.26 -11.31 -44.57
C VAL A 351 -6.86 -11.42 -43.97
N ALA A 352 -6.49 -10.50 -43.08
CA ALA A 352 -5.17 -10.45 -42.46
C ALA A 352 -4.88 -11.68 -41.57
N ALA A 353 -5.87 -12.13 -40.80
CA ALA A 353 -5.77 -13.30 -39.92
C ALA A 353 -6.09 -14.63 -40.63
N ASN A 354 -6.26 -14.62 -41.97
CA ASN A 354 -6.57 -15.79 -42.80
C ASN A 354 -7.79 -16.60 -42.27
N LYS A 355 -8.81 -15.89 -41.81
CA LYS A 355 -10.09 -16.43 -41.36
C LYS A 355 -11.00 -16.75 -42.55
N SER A 356 -12.01 -17.58 -42.32
CA SER A 356 -12.99 -17.87 -43.36
C SER A 356 -13.85 -16.62 -43.62
N PRO A 357 -14.10 -16.23 -44.88
CA PRO A 357 -15.04 -15.13 -45.18
C PRO A 357 -16.49 -15.45 -44.77
N TYR A 358 -16.79 -16.70 -44.42
CA TYR A 358 -18.10 -17.15 -43.93
C TYR A 358 -18.19 -17.25 -42.41
N GLU A 359 -17.10 -16.95 -41.69
CA GLU A 359 -17.09 -16.88 -40.23
C GLU A 359 -17.85 -15.63 -39.79
N ASP A 360 -18.87 -15.80 -38.95
CA ASP A 360 -19.66 -14.70 -38.42
C ASP A 360 -18.90 -14.08 -37.25
N MET A 361 -18.49 -12.83 -37.40
CA MET A 361 -17.67 -12.11 -36.43
C MET A 361 -18.24 -10.71 -36.28
N ASN A 362 -18.52 -10.32 -35.04
CA ASN A 362 -19.03 -9.01 -34.70
C ASN A 362 -18.54 -8.64 -33.31
N CYS A 363 -17.86 -7.50 -33.20
CA CYS A 363 -17.24 -7.08 -31.96
C CYS A 363 -18.23 -7.02 -30.79
N TRP A 364 -19.39 -6.40 -30.97
CA TRP A 364 -20.43 -6.33 -29.96
C TRP A 364 -21.02 -7.71 -29.63
N ALA A 365 -21.15 -8.61 -30.60
CA ALA A 365 -21.56 -9.99 -30.33
C ALA A 365 -20.54 -10.75 -29.46
N SER A 366 -19.24 -10.49 -29.63
CA SER A 366 -18.19 -11.03 -28.74
C SER A 366 -18.30 -10.45 -27.32
N VAL A 367 -18.54 -9.13 -27.17
CA VAL A 367 -18.81 -8.52 -25.86
C VAL A 367 -20.05 -9.14 -25.20
N ALA A 368 -21.14 -9.30 -25.95
CA ALA A 368 -22.37 -9.94 -25.47
C ALA A 368 -22.14 -11.38 -25.01
N GLU A 369 -21.33 -12.16 -25.75
CA GLU A 369 -20.94 -13.52 -25.35
C GLU A 369 -20.13 -13.53 -24.04
N ALA A 370 -19.20 -12.58 -23.88
CA ALA A 370 -18.42 -12.43 -22.66
C ALA A 370 -19.34 -12.18 -21.45
N ILE A 371 -20.27 -11.21 -21.57
CA ILE A 371 -21.22 -10.91 -20.49
C ILE A 371 -22.14 -12.10 -20.21
N ASP A 372 -22.63 -12.80 -21.23
CA ASP A 372 -23.44 -14.01 -21.04
C ASP A 372 -22.66 -15.11 -20.29
N LYS A 373 -21.35 -15.24 -20.51
CA LYS A 373 -20.51 -16.15 -19.72
C LYS A 373 -20.33 -15.68 -18.28
N TYR A 374 -20.20 -14.39 -18.03
CA TYR A 374 -20.14 -13.85 -16.66
C TYR A 374 -21.44 -14.16 -15.91
N MET A 375 -22.59 -13.83 -16.52
CA MET A 375 -23.93 -14.06 -15.96
C MET A 375 -24.23 -15.54 -15.64
N THR A 376 -23.61 -16.47 -16.37
CA THR A 376 -23.86 -17.91 -16.24
C THR A 376 -22.77 -18.65 -15.46
N GLY A 377 -21.71 -17.96 -15.02
CA GLY A 377 -20.55 -18.60 -14.40
C GLY A 377 -19.73 -19.44 -15.39
N GLY A 378 -19.75 -19.10 -16.67
CA GLY A 378 -19.01 -19.82 -17.72
C GLY A 378 -17.48 -19.70 -17.62
N VAL A 379 -16.98 -18.64 -17.00
CA VAL A 379 -15.54 -18.41 -16.72
C VAL A 379 -15.22 -18.32 -15.22
N GLY A 380 -16.25 -18.36 -14.37
CA GLY A 380 -16.14 -18.21 -12.91
C GLY A 380 -17.19 -19.07 -12.20
N THR A 381 -17.73 -18.57 -11.09
CA THR A 381 -18.78 -19.22 -10.30
C THR A 381 -19.88 -18.22 -10.00
N ILE A 382 -21.13 -18.66 -10.05
CA ILE A 382 -22.25 -17.91 -9.48
C ILE A 382 -22.45 -18.39 -8.05
N THR A 383 -22.29 -17.51 -7.07
CA THR A 383 -22.46 -17.84 -5.65
C THR A 383 -23.91 -18.22 -5.34
N PRO A 384 -24.20 -18.83 -4.16
CA PRO A 384 -25.57 -19.12 -3.75
C PRO A 384 -26.53 -17.93 -3.80
N ALA A 385 -26.05 -16.70 -3.58
CA ALA A 385 -26.85 -15.48 -3.66
C ALA A 385 -26.90 -14.82 -5.06
N GLY A 386 -26.26 -15.42 -6.08
CA GLY A 386 -26.32 -14.92 -7.46
C GLY A 386 -25.22 -13.92 -7.82
N TYR A 387 -24.19 -13.77 -6.99
CA TYR A 387 -23.03 -12.95 -7.28
C TYR A 387 -22.08 -13.68 -8.25
N PHE A 388 -21.54 -12.97 -9.23
CA PHE A 388 -20.51 -13.50 -10.12
C PHE A 388 -19.12 -13.37 -9.47
N TRP A 389 -18.58 -14.52 -9.10
CA TRP A 389 -17.29 -14.67 -8.44
C TRP A 389 -16.28 -15.32 -9.39
N LEU A 390 -15.17 -14.64 -9.70
CA LEU A 390 -14.12 -15.20 -10.58
C LEU A 390 -12.96 -15.83 -9.80
N ASN A 391 -12.45 -15.10 -8.80
CA ASN A 391 -11.18 -15.41 -8.14
C ASN A 391 -11.24 -15.01 -6.66
N THR A 392 -10.46 -15.69 -5.83
CA THR A 392 -10.26 -15.38 -4.42
C THR A 392 -9.63 -13.99 -4.22
N TRP A 393 -8.76 -13.57 -5.14
CA TRP A 393 -8.10 -12.26 -5.09
C TRP A 393 -8.93 -11.21 -5.85
N GLY A 394 -9.61 -10.33 -5.12
CA GLY A 394 -10.36 -9.22 -5.73
C GLY A 394 -11.57 -9.68 -6.52
N SER A 395 -12.44 -10.49 -5.91
CA SER A 395 -13.69 -10.92 -6.54
C SER A 395 -14.55 -9.72 -6.95
N ALA A 396 -14.61 -8.66 -6.15
CA ALA A 396 -15.33 -7.41 -6.43
C ALA A 396 -14.75 -6.63 -7.61
N ARG A 397 -13.42 -6.62 -7.77
CA ARG A 397 -12.72 -6.01 -8.92
C ARG A 397 -13.14 -6.64 -10.25
N TYR A 398 -13.14 -7.97 -10.34
CA TYR A 398 -13.56 -8.65 -11.56
C TYR A 398 -15.06 -8.45 -11.82
N ASN A 399 -15.86 -8.47 -10.76
CA ASN A 399 -17.29 -8.28 -10.88
C ASN A 399 -17.62 -6.89 -11.45
N THR A 400 -17.00 -5.82 -10.92
CA THR A 400 -17.22 -4.45 -11.41
C THR A 400 -16.62 -4.21 -12.82
N ALA A 401 -15.53 -4.87 -13.19
CA ALA A 401 -15.04 -4.88 -14.57
C ALA A 401 -16.05 -5.48 -15.56
N ALA A 402 -16.69 -6.60 -15.19
CA ALA A 402 -17.76 -7.18 -15.99
C ALA A 402 -19.00 -6.27 -16.07
N GLN A 403 -19.32 -5.55 -14.99
CA GLN A 403 -20.39 -4.54 -14.98
C GLN A 403 -20.09 -3.39 -15.94
N LEU A 404 -18.87 -2.83 -15.93
CA LEU A 404 -18.46 -1.77 -16.84
C LEU A 404 -18.66 -2.19 -18.30
N MET A 405 -18.19 -3.39 -18.68
CA MET A 405 -18.39 -3.94 -20.03
C MET A 405 -19.89 -4.05 -20.41
N ALA A 406 -20.74 -4.49 -19.47
CA ALA A 406 -22.18 -4.59 -19.69
C ALA A 406 -22.84 -3.23 -19.95
N LEU A 407 -22.42 -2.20 -19.22
CA LEU A 407 -22.96 -0.84 -19.33
C LEU A 407 -22.47 -0.16 -20.62
N VAL A 408 -21.21 -0.38 -21.00
CA VAL A 408 -20.68 0.09 -22.29
C VAL A 408 -21.44 -0.61 -23.43
N TYR A 409 -21.65 -1.92 -23.35
CA TYR A 409 -22.47 -2.62 -24.34
C TYR A 409 -23.86 -2.00 -24.49
N ASP A 410 -24.59 -1.77 -23.39
CA ASP A 410 -25.93 -1.18 -23.40
C ASP A 410 -25.95 0.22 -24.02
N LYS A 411 -24.90 1.04 -23.76
CA LYS A 411 -24.76 2.38 -24.36
C LYS A 411 -24.77 2.34 -25.88
N TYR A 412 -24.08 1.38 -26.49
CA TYR A 412 -23.99 1.27 -27.96
C TYR A 412 -25.07 0.36 -28.58
N ASN A 413 -25.77 -0.46 -27.79
CA ASN A 413 -26.70 -1.49 -28.30
C ASN A 413 -28.17 -1.27 -27.92
N GLY A 414 -28.59 0.00 -27.82
CA GLY A 414 -30.02 0.36 -27.72
C GLY A 414 -30.53 0.65 -26.31
N GLY A 415 -29.62 0.94 -25.37
CA GLY A 415 -29.94 1.27 -23.98
C GLY A 415 -30.07 0.03 -23.10
N THR A 416 -30.69 0.20 -21.93
CA THR A 416 -30.82 -0.84 -20.90
C THR A 416 -31.30 -2.18 -21.44
N SER A 417 -30.49 -3.22 -21.27
CA SER A 417 -30.77 -4.59 -21.67
C SER A 417 -30.73 -5.55 -20.47
N LYS A 418 -30.77 -6.87 -20.72
CA LYS A 418 -30.53 -7.87 -19.66
C LYS A 418 -29.13 -7.74 -19.02
N TYR A 419 -28.18 -7.12 -19.73
CA TYR A 419 -26.81 -6.94 -19.27
C TYR A 419 -26.70 -5.80 -18.26
N GLY A 420 -27.28 -4.62 -18.55
CA GLY A 420 -27.36 -3.53 -17.57
C GLY A 420 -28.18 -3.88 -16.33
N GLU A 421 -29.30 -4.60 -16.48
CA GLU A 421 -30.10 -5.07 -15.34
C GLU A 421 -29.32 -6.07 -14.46
N TRP A 422 -28.52 -6.95 -15.09
CA TRP A 422 -27.62 -7.83 -14.35
C TRP A 422 -26.54 -7.03 -13.62
N ALA A 423 -25.89 -6.09 -14.30
CA ALA A 423 -24.86 -5.24 -13.70
C ALA A 423 -25.38 -4.46 -12.49
N LYS A 424 -26.61 -3.92 -12.59
CA LYS A 424 -27.31 -3.27 -11.49
C LYS A 424 -27.46 -4.21 -10.29
N GLY A 425 -27.96 -5.43 -10.50
CA GLY A 425 -28.10 -6.40 -9.41
C GLY A 425 -26.76 -6.81 -8.76
N GLN A 426 -25.69 -6.89 -9.55
CA GLN A 426 -24.35 -7.15 -9.02
C GLN A 426 -23.81 -5.98 -8.18
N MET A 427 -24.08 -4.73 -8.57
CA MET A 427 -23.72 -3.56 -7.77
C MET A 427 -24.57 -3.45 -6.49
N GLU A 428 -25.87 -3.73 -6.57
CA GLU A 428 -26.76 -3.76 -5.40
C GLU A 428 -26.27 -4.78 -4.37
N TYR A 429 -25.76 -5.94 -4.82
CA TYR A 429 -25.07 -6.89 -3.94
C TYR A 429 -23.87 -6.23 -3.24
N LEU A 430 -22.99 -5.55 -3.99
CA LEU A 430 -21.82 -4.88 -3.42
C LEU A 430 -22.18 -3.73 -2.46
N MET A 431 -23.35 -3.11 -2.63
CA MET A 431 -23.88 -2.05 -1.77
C MET A 431 -24.58 -2.57 -0.50
N GLY A 432 -24.76 -3.89 -0.36
CA GLY A 432 -25.30 -4.49 0.86
C GLY A 432 -26.51 -5.40 0.66
N ASP A 433 -27.07 -5.50 -0.55
CA ASP A 433 -28.16 -6.45 -0.86
C ASP A 433 -27.62 -7.87 -1.04
N ASN A 434 -27.09 -8.41 0.06
CA ASN A 434 -26.45 -9.72 0.11
C ASN A 434 -26.77 -10.42 1.44
N PRO A 435 -26.51 -11.74 1.56
CA PRO A 435 -26.86 -12.51 2.75
C PRO A 435 -26.16 -12.05 4.04
N MET A 436 -25.07 -11.30 3.94
CA MET A 436 -24.35 -10.74 5.08
C MET A 436 -24.89 -9.37 5.51
N ASN A 437 -25.77 -8.75 4.72
CA ASN A 437 -26.17 -7.35 4.87
C ASN A 437 -24.94 -6.45 5.06
N ARG A 438 -23.96 -6.55 4.15
CA ARG A 438 -22.67 -5.87 4.23
C ARG A 438 -22.34 -5.12 2.95
N ALA A 439 -22.11 -3.82 3.02
CA ALA A 439 -21.55 -3.10 1.90
C ALA A 439 -20.04 -3.37 1.79
N TYR A 440 -19.56 -3.63 0.58
CA TYR A 440 -18.14 -3.86 0.28
C TYR A 440 -17.42 -2.57 -0.15
N ILE A 441 -18.13 -1.44 -0.15
CA ILE A 441 -17.60 -0.11 -0.42
C ILE A 441 -17.36 0.57 0.92
N VAL A 442 -16.10 0.79 1.29
CA VAL A 442 -15.72 1.31 2.62
C VAL A 442 -16.36 2.70 2.85
N GLY A 443 -16.95 2.87 4.04
CA GLY A 443 -17.59 4.11 4.46
C GLY A 443 -18.92 4.46 3.78
N TYR A 444 -19.40 3.64 2.83
CA TYR A 444 -20.61 3.91 2.06
C TYR A 444 -21.89 3.92 2.92
N SER A 445 -22.00 2.99 3.88
CA SER A 445 -23.14 2.83 4.80
C SER A 445 -22.65 2.28 6.16
N GLU A 446 -23.50 2.27 7.20
CA GLU A 446 -23.09 1.84 8.55
C GLU A 446 -22.60 0.38 8.60
N ASN A 447 -23.15 -0.46 7.72
CA ASN A 447 -22.82 -1.88 7.54
C ASN A 447 -21.69 -2.12 6.53
N ALA A 448 -20.98 -1.09 6.08
CA ALA A 448 -19.82 -1.24 5.20
C ALA A 448 -18.65 -1.96 5.89
N ALA A 449 -17.77 -2.57 5.08
CA ALA A 449 -16.45 -3.01 5.54
C ALA A 449 -15.70 -1.83 6.18
N LYS A 450 -15.03 -2.10 7.32
CA LYS A 450 -14.43 -1.07 8.17
C LYS A 450 -12.92 -1.19 8.32
N PHE A 451 -12.35 -2.36 8.00
CA PHE A 451 -10.95 -2.66 8.28
C PHE A 451 -10.16 -3.02 7.00
N PRO A 452 -10.09 -2.11 6.01
CA PRO A 452 -9.29 -2.35 4.79
C PRO A 452 -7.81 -2.58 5.15
N HIS A 453 -7.13 -3.46 4.44
CA HIS A 453 -5.68 -3.65 4.57
C HIS A 453 -4.96 -2.46 3.92
N HIS A 454 -4.87 -1.33 4.62
CA HIS A 454 -4.33 -0.08 4.07
C HIS A 454 -3.50 0.71 5.08
N ARG A 455 -2.19 0.82 4.84
CA ARG A 455 -1.22 1.41 5.79
C ARG A 455 -1.58 2.84 6.18
N ALA A 456 -1.73 3.73 5.20
CA ALA A 456 -2.00 5.16 5.42
C ALA A 456 -3.33 5.41 6.16
N ALA A 457 -4.35 4.58 5.91
CA ALA A 457 -5.67 4.73 6.53
C ALA A 457 -5.72 4.14 7.95
N SER A 458 -4.99 3.03 8.16
CA SER A 458 -5.06 2.28 9.40
C SER A 458 -4.63 3.10 10.61
N GLY A 459 -3.52 3.85 10.51
CA GLY A 459 -2.89 4.49 11.65
C GLY A 459 -2.45 3.52 12.76
N LEU A 460 -2.33 2.22 12.44
CA LEU A 460 -1.88 1.14 13.31
C LEU A 460 -0.37 0.91 13.15
N THR A 461 0.28 0.20 14.07
CA THR A 461 1.71 -0.17 13.92
C THR A 461 1.96 -1.47 13.16
N LYS A 462 0.92 -2.28 12.96
CA LYS A 462 0.95 -3.55 12.22
C LYS A 462 -0.48 -3.94 11.85
N CYS A 463 -0.63 -4.77 10.83
CA CYS A 463 -1.96 -5.17 10.35
C CYS A 463 -2.69 -6.14 11.28
N GLU A 464 -1.98 -6.85 12.18
CA GLU A 464 -2.61 -7.75 13.16
C GLU A 464 -3.19 -7.01 14.37
N ASP A 465 -2.98 -5.70 14.48
CA ASP A 465 -3.65 -4.89 15.49
C ASP A 465 -5.16 -4.81 15.16
N THR A 466 -5.98 -5.16 16.15
CA THR A 466 -7.44 -5.22 16.03
C THR A 466 -8.12 -3.92 16.47
N ALA A 467 -7.36 -2.88 16.80
CA ALA A 467 -7.89 -1.57 17.10
C ALA A 467 -8.60 -0.95 15.88
N GLU A 468 -9.48 0.02 16.15
CA GLU A 468 -10.13 0.78 15.10
C GLU A 468 -9.11 1.52 14.24
N GLN A 469 -9.36 1.54 12.93
CA GLN A 469 -8.52 2.31 12.02
C GLN A 469 -8.75 3.81 12.21
N ARG A 470 -7.68 4.58 12.05
CA ARG A 470 -7.67 6.02 12.30
C ARG A 470 -8.54 6.79 11.32
N TYR A 471 -8.50 6.41 10.04
CA TYR A 471 -9.22 7.10 8.98
C TYR A 471 -10.18 6.15 8.27
N VAL A 472 -11.33 6.67 7.87
CA VAL A 472 -12.25 5.95 6.99
C VAL A 472 -11.75 6.13 5.55
N LEU A 473 -11.38 5.02 4.92
CA LEU A 473 -10.92 5.01 3.54
C LEU A 473 -12.10 5.02 2.57
N TYR A 474 -12.80 6.15 2.47
CA TYR A 474 -14.07 6.21 1.74
C TYR A 474 -13.94 5.76 0.28
N GLY A 475 -14.89 4.93 -0.13
CA GLY A 475 -15.03 4.49 -1.52
C GLY A 475 -14.10 3.37 -1.94
N ALA A 476 -13.18 2.93 -1.07
CA ALA A 476 -12.35 1.77 -1.38
C ALA A 476 -13.23 0.52 -1.55
N LEU A 477 -13.06 -0.17 -2.67
CA LEU A 477 -13.70 -1.45 -2.93
C LEU A 477 -12.80 -2.54 -2.35
N VAL A 478 -13.22 -3.16 -1.25
CA VAL A 478 -12.48 -4.30 -0.69
C VAL A 478 -12.56 -5.51 -1.63
N GLY A 479 -11.70 -6.50 -1.42
CA GLY A 479 -11.61 -7.70 -2.26
C GLY A 479 -12.93 -8.42 -2.56
N GLY A 480 -13.93 -8.31 -1.66
CA GLY A 480 -15.30 -8.79 -1.89
C GLY A 480 -15.62 -10.08 -1.14
N PRO A 481 -16.72 -10.78 -1.51
CA PRO A 481 -17.06 -12.07 -0.92
C PRO A 481 -16.21 -13.22 -1.49
N ASP A 482 -16.17 -14.34 -0.77
CA ASP A 482 -15.78 -15.64 -1.34
C ASP A 482 -16.92 -16.27 -2.17
N ALA A 483 -16.67 -17.47 -2.71
CA ALA A 483 -17.62 -18.21 -3.52
C ALA A 483 -18.88 -18.68 -2.74
N ASP A 484 -18.89 -18.56 -1.42
CA ASP A 484 -19.97 -18.97 -0.51
C ASP A 484 -20.70 -17.77 0.15
N ASP A 485 -20.53 -16.57 -0.41
CA ASP A 485 -21.08 -15.32 0.12
C ASP A 485 -20.63 -15.03 1.57
N LYS A 486 -19.34 -15.23 1.85
CA LYS A 486 -18.69 -14.90 3.13
C LYS A 486 -17.60 -13.86 2.93
N HIS A 487 -17.33 -13.13 4.01
CA HIS A 487 -16.30 -12.11 4.09
C HIS A 487 -15.88 -11.95 5.54
N ASN A 488 -14.59 -11.74 5.79
CA ASN A 488 -14.02 -11.53 7.11
C ASN A 488 -13.39 -10.12 7.13
N ASP A 489 -14.01 -9.19 7.84
CA ASP A 489 -13.65 -7.76 7.88
C ASP A 489 -12.60 -7.53 8.99
N VAL A 490 -11.33 -7.78 8.67
CA VAL A 490 -10.18 -7.60 9.57
C VAL A 490 -8.97 -7.11 8.78
N THR A 491 -8.22 -6.16 9.35
CA THR A 491 -7.07 -5.52 8.68
C THR A 491 -6.03 -6.53 8.18
N ALA A 492 -5.76 -7.60 8.93
CA ALA A 492 -4.76 -8.62 8.57
C ALA A 492 -5.20 -9.58 7.44
N ASP A 493 -6.43 -9.50 6.95
CA ASP A 493 -6.94 -10.36 5.88
C ASP A 493 -6.83 -9.66 4.52
N TRP A 494 -5.63 -9.69 3.96
CA TRP A 494 -5.29 -9.14 2.63
C TRP A 494 -5.91 -9.93 1.45
N ILE A 495 -6.82 -10.87 1.70
CA ILE A 495 -7.63 -11.47 0.64
C ILE A 495 -8.96 -10.74 0.57
N TYR A 496 -9.66 -10.65 1.70
CA TYR A 496 -10.97 -10.01 1.76
C TYR A 496 -10.89 -8.49 1.80
N ASN A 497 -9.90 -7.93 2.52
CA ASN A 497 -9.82 -6.50 2.84
C ASN A 497 -8.73 -5.76 2.10
N GLU A 498 -7.99 -6.41 1.19
CA GLU A 498 -7.11 -5.66 0.28
C GLU A 498 -7.93 -4.68 -0.56
N VAL A 499 -7.32 -3.52 -0.80
CA VAL A 499 -7.86 -2.43 -1.62
C VAL A 499 -6.74 -1.98 -2.56
N THR A 500 -7.06 -1.76 -3.83
CA THR A 500 -6.05 -1.38 -4.84
C THR A 500 -6.61 -0.39 -5.85
N ILE A 501 -5.73 0.40 -6.48
CA ILE A 501 -6.07 1.29 -7.60
C ILE A 501 -6.78 0.56 -8.72
N ASP A 502 -6.39 -0.70 -8.96
CA ASP A 502 -6.98 -1.55 -9.98
C ASP A 502 -8.37 -2.09 -9.58
N TYR A 503 -8.62 -2.33 -8.29
CA TYR A 503 -9.92 -2.75 -7.79
C TYR A 503 -10.99 -1.69 -8.00
N ASN A 504 -10.62 -0.41 -7.78
CA ASN A 504 -11.52 0.70 -7.96
C ASN A 504 -11.70 1.13 -9.43
N ALA A 505 -10.76 0.80 -10.33
CA ALA A 505 -10.69 1.43 -11.65
C ALA A 505 -11.97 1.24 -12.49
N ALA A 506 -12.39 -0.02 -12.69
CA ALA A 506 -13.63 -0.30 -13.42
C ALA A 506 -14.87 0.00 -12.58
N PHE A 507 -14.76 -0.05 -11.25
CA PHE A 507 -15.84 0.29 -10.32
C PHE A 507 -16.31 1.74 -10.48
N VAL A 508 -15.40 2.71 -10.61
CA VAL A 508 -15.79 4.12 -10.85
C VAL A 508 -16.62 4.25 -12.15
N GLY A 509 -16.14 3.64 -13.24
CA GLY A 509 -16.85 3.61 -14.52
C GLY A 509 -18.21 2.91 -14.43
N ALA A 510 -18.29 1.80 -13.70
CA ALA A 510 -19.54 1.07 -13.46
C ALA A 510 -20.55 1.90 -12.66
N CYS A 511 -20.12 2.62 -11.61
CA CYS A 511 -21.00 3.55 -10.88
C CYS A 511 -21.56 4.65 -11.80
N ALA A 512 -20.72 5.23 -12.66
CA ALA A 512 -21.15 6.25 -13.61
C ALA A 512 -22.14 5.72 -14.65
N GLY A 513 -21.89 4.53 -15.20
CA GLY A 513 -22.81 3.86 -16.13
C GLY A 513 -24.14 3.45 -15.48
N LEU A 514 -24.09 2.96 -14.24
CA LEU A 514 -25.32 2.65 -13.49
C LEU A 514 -26.14 3.89 -13.18
N TYR A 515 -25.50 5.01 -12.86
CA TYR A 515 -26.20 6.29 -12.72
C TYR A 515 -26.81 6.76 -14.06
N GLU A 516 -26.09 6.61 -15.18
CA GLU A 516 -26.59 6.98 -16.52
C GLU A 516 -27.90 6.24 -16.85
N PHE A 517 -27.95 4.93 -16.61
CA PHE A 517 -29.10 4.10 -16.99
C PHE A 517 -30.20 3.99 -15.93
N PHE A 518 -29.85 4.08 -14.65
CA PHE A 518 -30.76 3.78 -13.53
C PHE A 518 -30.82 4.88 -12.47
N GLY A 519 -30.06 5.95 -12.61
CA GLY A 519 -30.10 7.10 -11.71
C GLY A 519 -31.45 7.82 -11.77
N ASP A 520 -31.90 8.32 -10.62
CA ASP A 520 -33.05 9.18 -10.53
C ASP A 520 -32.81 10.33 -9.54
N SER A 521 -33.79 11.24 -9.40
CA SER A 521 -33.68 12.43 -8.55
C SER A 521 -33.49 12.15 -7.06
N SER A 522 -33.71 10.92 -6.60
CA SER A 522 -33.45 10.52 -5.20
C SER A 522 -31.99 10.14 -4.96
N MET A 523 -31.27 9.71 -6.01
CA MET A 523 -29.85 9.39 -5.94
C MET A 523 -29.05 10.69 -5.99
N GLN A 524 -28.59 11.14 -4.83
CA GLN A 524 -27.83 12.38 -4.68
C GLN A 524 -26.47 12.07 -4.05
N VAL A 525 -25.48 12.90 -4.39
CA VAL A 525 -24.17 12.86 -3.73
C VAL A 525 -24.29 13.25 -2.26
N THR A 526 -23.33 12.81 -1.44
CA THR A 526 -23.20 13.27 -0.06
C THR A 526 -22.70 14.73 -0.08
N PRO A 527 -23.44 15.67 0.54
CA PRO A 527 -22.99 17.06 0.64
C PRO A 527 -21.78 17.18 1.58
N ASP A 528 -20.95 18.20 1.36
CA ASP A 528 -19.80 18.54 2.22
C ASP A 528 -18.88 17.34 2.50
N PHE A 529 -18.52 16.63 1.42
CA PHE A 529 -17.74 15.40 1.45
C PHE A 529 -16.31 15.66 0.92
N PRO A 530 -15.26 15.08 1.54
CA PRO A 530 -15.28 14.13 2.65
C PRO A 530 -15.49 14.87 3.99
N PRO A 531 -16.02 14.19 5.01
CA PRO A 531 -16.16 14.80 6.33
C PRO A 531 -14.79 15.17 6.90
N ALA A 532 -14.73 16.29 7.61
CA ALA A 532 -13.52 16.71 8.32
C ALA A 532 -13.09 15.63 9.32
N VAL A 533 -11.80 15.33 9.36
CA VAL A 533 -11.24 14.37 10.30
C VAL A 533 -11.04 15.03 11.66
N SER A 534 -11.63 14.46 12.70
CA SER A 534 -11.35 14.86 14.08
C SER A 534 -9.99 14.31 14.51
N THR A 535 -8.91 15.07 14.32
CA THR A 535 -7.54 14.69 14.73
C THR A 535 -7.27 14.88 16.23
N GLY A 536 -8.27 15.29 17.02
CA GLY A 536 -8.16 15.43 18.48
C GLY A 536 -7.23 16.57 18.94
N GLY A 537 -6.87 17.49 18.03
CA GLY A 537 -6.14 18.74 18.24
C GLY A 537 -6.63 19.83 17.27
N ASP A 538 -6.29 21.09 17.52
CA ASP A 538 -6.68 22.22 16.67
C ASP A 538 -6.11 22.04 15.24
N GLU A 539 -6.93 22.28 14.22
CA GLU A 539 -6.63 22.06 12.79
C GLU A 539 -5.44 22.89 12.24
N ASP A 540 -4.85 23.78 13.06
CA ASP A 540 -3.85 24.78 12.70
C ASP A 540 -2.52 24.66 13.50
N ASP A 541 -2.16 23.48 14.03
CA ASP A 541 -0.79 23.31 14.54
C ASP A 541 0.22 23.26 13.37
N GLU A 542 1.36 23.97 13.49
CA GLU A 542 2.41 23.95 12.46
C GLU A 542 2.93 22.52 12.15
N ASN A 543 2.67 21.57 13.05
CA ASN A 543 3.13 20.17 13.01
C ASN A 543 2.17 19.22 12.27
N GLY A 544 1.01 19.66 11.78
CA GLY A 544 0.05 18.82 11.07
C GLY A 544 -0.63 17.74 11.93
N GLY A 545 -0.66 17.88 13.26
CA GLY A 545 -1.38 17.00 14.18
C GLY A 545 -0.79 16.94 15.60
N ARG A 546 -1.56 16.35 16.53
CA ARG A 546 -1.27 16.32 17.97
C ARG A 546 -0.30 15.21 18.34
N PHE A 547 0.63 15.52 19.26
CA PHE A 547 1.45 14.53 19.96
C PHE A 547 0.99 14.36 21.41
N TRP A 548 1.01 13.13 21.93
CA TRP A 548 0.73 12.85 23.35
C TRP A 548 1.44 11.57 23.81
N VAL A 549 1.36 11.30 25.11
CA VAL A 549 1.84 10.05 25.69
C VAL A 549 0.67 9.33 26.33
N GLU A 550 0.57 8.03 26.04
CA GLU A 550 -0.20 7.10 26.85
C GLU A 550 0.75 6.29 27.71
N GLY A 551 0.35 5.95 28.92
CA GLY A 551 1.20 5.15 29.78
C GLY A 551 0.54 4.67 31.05
N PHE A 552 1.31 3.86 31.76
CA PHE A 552 0.99 3.35 33.09
C PHE A 552 2.30 3.09 33.85
N TYR A 553 2.19 2.87 35.17
CA TYR A 553 3.35 2.56 36.00
C TYR A 553 3.08 1.43 36.99
N THR A 554 4.13 0.70 37.35
CA THR A 554 4.16 -0.21 38.49
C THR A 554 5.07 0.38 39.56
N GLN A 555 4.64 0.32 40.82
CA GLN A 555 5.42 0.80 41.96
C GLN A 555 6.09 -0.36 42.67
N ILE A 556 7.40 -0.23 42.93
CA ILE A 556 8.19 -1.19 43.69
C ILE A 556 8.28 -0.70 45.13
N ASP A 557 7.59 -1.40 46.03
CA ASP A 557 7.59 -1.13 47.46
C ASP A 557 8.55 -2.08 48.22
N GLN A 558 9.21 -1.53 49.24
CA GLN A 558 9.88 -2.31 50.28
C GLN A 558 9.29 -1.97 51.65
N SER A 559 9.77 -2.66 52.70
CA SER A 559 9.24 -2.52 54.06
C SER A 559 9.29 -1.10 54.64
N ASP A 560 10.13 -0.23 54.08
CA ASP A 560 10.34 1.15 54.49
C ASP A 560 9.78 2.19 53.51
N GLY A 561 8.97 1.76 52.52
CA GLY A 561 8.27 2.62 51.57
C GLY A 561 8.61 2.34 50.10
N PRO A 562 8.13 3.21 49.18
CA PRO A 562 8.43 3.12 47.76
C PRO A 562 9.93 3.22 47.49
N LYS A 563 10.42 2.48 46.49
CA LYS A 563 11.83 2.50 46.06
C LYS A 563 12.02 2.94 44.63
N ALA A 564 11.14 2.51 43.75
CA ALA A 564 11.20 2.86 42.35
C ALA A 564 9.83 2.71 41.71
N ASN A 565 9.64 3.36 40.57
CA ASN A 565 8.57 3.07 39.63
C ASN A 565 9.16 2.51 38.34
N GLU A 566 8.46 1.56 37.74
CA GLU A 566 8.69 1.14 36.36
C GLU A 566 7.62 1.79 35.49
N ILE A 567 8.05 2.70 34.63
CA ILE A 567 7.18 3.50 33.76
C ILE A 567 7.12 2.84 32.39
N THR A 568 5.91 2.74 31.82
CA THR A 568 5.69 2.36 30.42
C THR A 568 5.01 3.50 29.70
N LEU A 569 5.62 3.94 28.60
CA LEU A 569 5.16 5.05 27.77
C LEU A 569 4.94 4.56 26.34
N TYR A 570 3.92 5.10 25.69
CA TYR A 570 3.64 4.99 24.26
C TYR A 570 3.55 6.40 23.71
N VAL A 571 4.50 6.75 22.83
CA VAL A 571 4.47 8.04 22.14
C VAL A 571 3.46 7.95 21.01
N ARG A 572 2.44 8.81 21.08
CA ARG A 572 1.32 8.84 20.15
C ARG A 572 1.34 10.12 19.32
N THR A 573 0.87 10.05 18.06
CA THR A 573 0.79 11.19 17.15
C THR A 573 -0.26 11.05 16.03
N THR A 574 -1.10 12.07 15.86
CA THR A 574 -1.96 12.23 14.67
C THR A 574 -1.28 12.99 13.54
N SER A 575 -0.03 13.45 13.73
CA SER A 575 0.70 14.18 12.71
C SER A 575 0.92 13.34 11.45
N ASN A 576 0.60 13.94 10.31
CA ASN A 576 0.95 13.43 8.98
C ASN A 576 2.27 14.03 8.45
N LYS A 577 2.97 14.85 9.25
CA LYS A 577 4.28 15.39 8.90
C LYS A 577 5.37 14.60 9.63
N PRO A 578 6.49 14.27 8.95
CA PRO A 578 7.61 13.63 9.62
C PRO A 578 8.23 14.58 10.65
N ALA A 579 8.05 14.26 11.93
CA ALA A 579 8.74 14.93 13.03
C ALA A 579 9.90 14.05 13.51
N LYS A 580 11.13 14.47 13.19
CA LYS A 580 12.36 13.84 13.66
C LYS A 580 12.75 14.39 15.03
N ASN A 581 13.60 13.68 15.75
CA ASN A 581 14.13 14.11 17.05
C ASN A 581 13.04 14.29 18.12
N ILE A 582 12.05 13.40 18.15
CA ILE A 582 11.06 13.38 19.21
C ILE A 582 11.75 13.06 20.54
N SER A 583 11.34 13.75 21.60
CA SER A 583 11.73 13.40 22.97
C SER A 583 10.56 13.52 23.93
N VAL A 584 10.66 12.80 25.05
CA VAL A 584 9.63 12.75 26.09
C VAL A 584 10.27 13.02 27.43
N ARG A 585 9.63 13.86 28.26
CA ARG A 585 10.09 14.19 29.61
C ARG A 585 9.14 13.67 30.68
N TYR A 586 9.72 12.96 31.65
CA TYR A 586 9.07 12.57 32.91
C TYR A 586 9.61 13.42 34.06
N TYR A 587 8.73 14.14 34.73
CA TYR A 587 9.01 15.08 35.81
C TYR A 587 8.72 14.48 37.19
N PHE A 588 9.67 14.62 38.11
CA PHE A 588 9.60 14.15 39.49
C PHE A 588 10.09 15.21 40.48
N ASP A 589 9.57 15.17 41.72
CA ASP A 589 10.00 16.08 42.79
C ASP A 589 11.04 15.35 43.67
N ALA A 590 12.21 15.96 43.84
CA ALA A 590 13.32 15.40 44.60
C ALA A 590 13.46 16.01 46.02
N SER A 591 12.44 16.71 46.52
CA SER A 591 12.50 17.41 47.82
C SER A 591 12.73 16.48 49.02
N GLU A 592 12.36 15.21 48.92
CA GLU A 592 12.60 14.16 49.90
C GLU A 592 13.94 13.44 49.72
N MET A 593 14.59 13.62 48.56
CA MET A 593 15.86 12.99 48.22
C MET A 593 17.04 13.72 48.87
N THR A 594 18.02 12.94 49.31
CA THR A 594 19.30 13.46 49.81
C THR A 594 20.34 13.65 48.70
N SER A 595 20.16 12.97 47.56
CA SER A 595 21.00 13.10 46.37
C SER A 595 20.23 12.65 45.13
N VAL A 596 20.42 13.38 44.04
CA VAL A 596 19.97 13.04 42.67
C VAL A 596 21.15 12.68 41.76
N SER A 597 22.34 12.43 42.31
CA SER A 597 23.47 11.96 41.51
C SER A 597 23.14 10.60 40.90
N THR A 598 23.62 10.34 39.68
CA THR A 598 23.43 9.07 38.97
C THR A 598 23.80 7.83 39.79
N ASP A 599 24.82 7.91 40.64
CA ASP A 599 25.24 6.79 41.52
C ASP A 599 24.26 6.51 42.69
N SER A 600 23.32 7.43 42.96
CA SER A 600 22.36 7.36 44.05
C SER A 600 20.92 7.16 43.58
N MET A 601 20.70 7.05 42.27
CA MET A 601 19.39 6.84 41.66
C MET A 601 19.34 5.49 40.95
N GLU A 602 18.15 4.88 40.93
CA GLU A 602 17.80 3.89 39.92
C GLU A 602 17.35 4.67 38.68
N LEU A 603 18.08 4.54 37.58
CA LEU A 603 17.66 5.03 36.27
C LEU A 603 18.13 4.03 35.22
N ARG A 604 17.22 3.20 34.71
CA ARG A 604 17.56 2.09 33.82
C ARG A 604 16.50 1.85 32.77
N GLN A 605 16.93 1.76 31.51
CA GLN A 605 16.08 1.29 30.42
C GLN A 605 15.66 -0.16 30.67
N LEU A 606 14.37 -0.42 30.56
CA LEU A 606 13.77 -1.76 30.65
C LEU A 606 13.48 -2.30 29.25
N TYR A 607 12.99 -1.46 28.34
CA TYR A 607 12.67 -1.82 26.97
C TYR A 607 12.64 -0.59 26.08
N ASP A 608 13.12 -0.74 24.85
CA ASP A 608 12.99 0.23 23.77
C ASP A 608 12.50 -0.51 22.52
N GLN A 609 11.28 -0.20 22.09
CA GLN A 609 10.71 -0.82 20.90
C GLN A 609 11.47 -0.40 19.64
N THR A 610 11.97 0.83 19.58
CA THR A 610 12.67 1.36 18.41
C THR A 610 13.96 0.59 18.16
N ALA A 611 14.75 0.35 19.21
CA ALA A 611 15.95 -0.49 19.15
C ALA A 611 15.67 -1.98 18.89
N ALA A 612 14.45 -2.45 19.15
CA ALA A 612 14.06 -3.83 18.87
C ALA A 612 13.61 -4.05 17.42
N GLU A 613 13.10 -3.00 16.78
CA GLU A 613 12.51 -3.05 15.43
C GLU A 613 13.41 -2.42 14.35
N THR A 614 14.37 -1.58 14.73
CA THR A 614 15.15 -0.75 13.80
C THR A 614 16.60 -0.60 14.23
N ASP A 615 17.41 0.06 13.41
CA ASP A 615 18.80 0.44 13.74
C ASP A 615 18.90 1.72 14.62
N TYR A 616 17.78 2.32 15.00
CA TYR A 616 17.73 3.48 15.91
C TYR A 616 17.52 3.02 17.35
N ALA A 617 18.08 3.76 18.31
CA ALA A 617 17.84 3.52 19.74
C ALA A 617 17.53 4.84 20.44
N ALA A 618 16.64 4.79 21.43
CA ALA A 618 16.39 5.94 22.28
C ALA A 618 17.55 6.17 23.25
N GLU A 619 17.77 7.44 23.58
CA GLU A 619 18.71 7.86 24.62
C GLU A 619 17.93 8.25 25.87
N LEU A 620 18.21 7.59 27.01
CA LEU A 620 17.70 7.97 28.32
C LEU A 620 18.73 8.83 29.05
N THR A 621 18.40 10.09 29.29
CA THR A 621 19.29 11.06 29.95
C THR A 621 18.66 11.69 31.20
N GLY A 622 19.51 12.22 32.07
CA GLY A 622 19.11 12.90 33.31
C GLY A 622 19.72 12.29 34.57
N PRO A 623 19.26 12.71 35.76
CA PRO A 623 18.21 13.72 35.97
C PRO A 623 18.69 15.15 35.66
N HIS A 624 17.84 15.93 35.01
CA HIS A 624 18.06 17.34 34.69
C HIS A 624 17.23 18.21 35.64
N LEU A 625 17.81 19.29 36.18
CA LEU A 625 17.07 20.22 37.04
C LEU A 625 16.10 21.05 36.18
N TYR A 626 14.80 20.94 36.44
CA TYR A 626 13.79 21.81 35.84
C TYR A 626 13.71 23.13 36.62
N LYS A 627 13.29 23.05 37.89
CA LYS A 627 13.13 24.22 38.78
C LYS A 627 12.98 23.80 40.23
N ASP A 628 13.61 24.53 41.15
CA ASP A 628 13.55 24.29 42.60
C ASP A 628 13.97 22.84 42.97
N SER A 629 13.03 21.99 43.38
CA SER A 629 13.26 20.56 43.64
C SER A 629 12.75 19.64 42.53
N ILE A 630 12.19 20.18 41.45
CA ILE A 630 11.63 19.41 40.34
C ILE A 630 12.73 19.11 39.34
N TYR A 631 12.88 17.83 39.03
CA TYR A 631 13.81 17.29 38.03
C TYR A 631 13.04 16.55 36.94
N TYR A 632 13.70 16.25 35.83
CA TYR A 632 13.17 15.37 34.82
C TYR A 632 14.21 14.41 34.26
N VAL A 633 13.74 13.30 33.72
CA VAL A 633 14.49 12.44 32.80
C VAL A 633 13.94 12.60 31.40
N GLU A 634 14.79 12.50 30.39
CA GLU A 634 14.43 12.68 29.00
C GLU A 634 14.74 11.42 28.21
N ILE A 635 13.77 10.95 27.44
CA ILE A 635 13.90 9.87 26.46
C ILE A 635 13.87 10.54 25.10
N SER A 636 14.95 10.49 24.34
CA SER A 636 15.03 11.11 23.01
C SER A 636 15.31 10.07 21.93
N TRP A 637 14.73 10.27 20.74
CA TRP A 637 14.99 9.46 19.55
C TRP A 637 15.64 10.31 18.44
N PRO A 638 16.97 10.51 18.47
CA PRO A 638 17.65 11.34 17.48
C PRO A 638 17.52 10.77 16.07
N GLY A 639 17.09 11.59 15.12
CA GLY A 639 16.96 11.25 13.70
C GLY A 639 15.78 10.34 13.35
N PHE A 640 15.10 9.74 14.32
CA PHE A 640 14.00 8.80 14.11
C PHE A 640 12.65 9.52 14.16
N SER A 641 11.75 9.14 13.24
CA SER A 641 10.36 9.62 13.19
C SER A 641 9.43 8.63 13.90
N VAL A 642 8.64 9.12 14.85
CA VAL A 642 7.63 8.28 15.53
C VAL A 642 6.43 8.06 14.61
N ALA A 643 6.28 6.83 14.12
CA ALA A 643 5.20 6.40 13.21
C ALA A 643 3.93 5.91 13.91
N ASN A 644 2.77 6.11 13.26
CA ASN A 644 1.44 5.52 13.55
C ASN A 644 1.02 5.48 15.02
N SER A 645 1.39 6.50 15.79
CA SER A 645 0.96 6.61 17.19
C SER A 645 1.23 5.37 18.06
N ASN A 646 2.46 4.87 18.30
CA ASN A 646 2.60 3.81 19.34
C ASN A 646 4.02 3.46 19.80
N LYS A 647 5.02 4.36 19.69
CA LYS A 647 6.40 3.93 20.00
C LYS A 647 6.58 3.73 21.51
N LYS A 648 6.77 2.46 21.90
CA LYS A 648 6.84 2.02 23.29
C LYS A 648 8.25 2.20 23.86
N TYR A 649 8.32 2.77 25.06
CA TYR A 649 9.54 2.83 25.86
C TYR A 649 9.24 2.50 27.33
N GLN A 650 10.14 1.78 27.98
CA GLN A 650 10.02 1.44 29.40
C GLN A 650 11.31 1.75 30.14
N PHE A 651 11.21 2.36 31.31
CA PHE A 651 12.34 2.64 32.18
C PHE A 651 11.95 2.53 33.66
N ALA A 652 12.93 2.24 34.50
CA ALA A 652 12.81 2.31 35.95
C ALA A 652 13.42 3.62 36.46
N ILE A 653 12.74 4.27 37.41
CA ILE A 653 13.21 5.48 38.09
C ILE A 653 12.99 5.37 39.60
N GLY A 654 13.97 5.76 40.41
CA GLY A 654 13.84 5.80 41.87
C GLY A 654 15.17 5.85 42.62
N THR A 655 15.24 5.22 43.79
CA THR A 655 16.49 5.03 44.52
C THR A 655 16.46 3.81 45.46
N TYR A 656 17.52 3.01 45.41
CA TYR A 656 17.84 2.00 46.43
C TYR A 656 18.98 2.43 47.37
N ALA A 657 19.54 3.63 47.17
CA ALA A 657 20.65 4.13 47.96
C ALA A 657 20.24 4.33 49.43
N TRP A 658 21.07 3.82 50.34
CA TRP A 658 20.78 3.90 51.76
C TRP A 658 20.69 5.35 52.25
N GLY A 659 19.58 5.69 52.90
CA GLY A 659 19.32 7.05 53.40
C GLY A 659 18.72 8.01 52.37
N ASN A 660 18.69 7.63 51.09
CA ASN A 660 17.97 8.34 50.05
C ASN A 660 16.53 7.78 49.96
N LYS A 661 15.53 8.65 49.78
CA LYS A 661 14.12 8.27 49.77
C LYS A 661 13.53 8.53 48.38
N TRP A 662 12.50 7.76 48.03
CA TRP A 662 11.69 7.95 46.82
C TRP A 662 10.25 8.12 47.26
N ASP A 663 9.62 9.25 46.93
CA ASP A 663 8.19 9.48 47.12
C ASP A 663 7.55 9.78 45.76
N PRO A 664 6.81 8.84 45.16
CA PRO A 664 6.20 9.08 43.85
C PRO A 664 4.88 9.86 43.93
N THR A 665 4.40 10.19 45.14
CA THR A 665 3.06 10.79 45.31
C THR A 665 3.02 12.28 44.99
N ASN A 666 4.18 12.94 44.88
CA ASN A 666 4.36 14.33 44.47
C ASN A 666 5.02 14.45 43.08
N ASP A 667 5.24 13.34 42.36
CA ASP A 667 5.74 13.37 40.98
C ASP A 667 4.68 13.97 40.05
N TRP A 668 5.02 15.07 39.38
CA TRP A 668 4.14 15.74 38.44
C TRP A 668 3.65 14.77 37.36
N SER A 669 4.57 14.01 36.75
CA SER A 669 4.23 13.10 35.66
C SER A 669 3.41 11.88 36.07
N LEU A 670 3.29 11.57 37.37
CA LEU A 670 2.39 10.51 37.86
C LEU A 670 1.00 11.00 38.25
N THR A 671 0.77 12.31 38.23
CA THR A 671 -0.55 12.86 38.50
C THR A 671 -1.53 12.34 37.45
N ASP A 672 -2.54 11.61 37.92
CA ASP A 672 -3.58 10.92 37.13
C ASP A 672 -3.08 9.80 36.20
N MET A 673 -1.81 9.39 36.29
CA MET A 673 -1.29 8.24 35.52
C MET A 673 -1.79 6.92 36.11
N LEU A 674 -2.14 5.96 35.24
CA LEU A 674 -2.66 4.67 35.68
C LEU A 674 -1.58 3.86 36.42
N LYS A 675 -1.86 3.47 37.65
CA LYS A 675 -1.07 2.47 38.40
C LYS A 675 -1.59 1.06 38.11
N VAL A 676 -0.70 0.17 37.70
CA VAL A 676 -1.00 -1.25 37.41
C VAL A 676 -0.18 -2.20 38.29
N ASP A 677 -0.65 -3.43 38.44
CA ASP A 677 0.04 -4.44 39.26
C ASP A 677 1.29 -4.99 38.55
N SER A 678 1.31 -4.97 37.21
CA SER A 678 2.42 -5.48 36.42
C SER A 678 2.49 -4.82 35.04
N ASN A 679 3.67 -4.29 34.72
CA ASN A 679 3.99 -3.70 33.43
C ASN A 679 4.18 -4.71 32.27
N TRP A 680 4.09 -6.02 32.56
CA TRP A 680 4.25 -7.09 31.56
C TRP A 680 2.92 -7.70 31.11
N THR A 681 1.86 -7.59 31.92
CA THR A 681 0.60 -8.30 31.71
C THR A 681 -0.58 -7.38 31.40
N GLU A 682 -0.41 -6.07 31.60
CA GLU A 682 -1.47 -5.07 31.43
C GLU A 682 -1.19 -4.12 30.26
N ILE A 683 -0.60 -4.65 29.18
CA ILE A 683 -0.12 -3.87 28.03
C ILE A 683 -1.22 -3.03 27.34
N ASP A 684 -2.47 -3.49 27.39
CA ASP A 684 -3.64 -2.83 26.80
C ASP A 684 -4.30 -1.81 27.75
N SER A 685 -3.70 -1.52 28.91
CA SER A 685 -4.28 -0.62 29.93
C SER A 685 -3.78 0.81 29.84
N ALA A 686 -2.93 1.14 28.86
CA ALA A 686 -2.36 2.48 28.72
C ALA A 686 -3.48 3.54 28.59
N GLN A 687 -3.34 4.61 29.36
CA GLN A 687 -4.23 5.76 29.33
C GLN A 687 -3.41 7.01 29.07
N GLU A 688 -4.05 8.05 28.53
CA GLU A 688 -3.37 9.33 28.31
C GLU A 688 -2.76 9.87 29.61
N ALA A 689 -1.49 10.24 29.55
CA ALA A 689 -0.71 10.79 30.66
C ALA A 689 -0.40 12.26 30.36
N PRO A 690 -1.32 13.21 30.64
CA PRO A 690 -1.22 14.61 30.19
C PRO A 690 -0.05 15.37 30.81
N ASN A 691 0.54 14.86 31.89
CA ASN A 691 1.67 15.46 32.59
C ASN A 691 3.03 14.89 32.17
N ILE A 692 3.06 14.10 31.09
CA ILE A 692 4.26 13.65 30.40
C ILE A 692 4.36 14.43 29.09
N CYS A 693 5.44 15.18 28.94
CA CYS A 693 5.57 16.14 27.85
C CYS A 693 6.30 15.52 26.64
N VAL A 694 5.80 15.80 25.44
CA VAL A 694 6.44 15.45 24.16
C VAL A 694 7.04 16.70 23.56
N TYR A 695 8.26 16.58 23.03
CA TYR A 695 8.97 17.64 22.34
C TYR A 695 9.39 17.18 20.95
N SER A 696 9.33 18.08 19.97
CA SER A 696 9.90 17.91 18.64
C SER A 696 10.95 19.00 18.45
N ASP A 697 12.19 18.62 18.12
CA ASP A 697 13.34 19.53 18.03
C ASP A 697 13.50 20.46 19.26
N GLY A 698 13.14 19.95 20.44
CA GLY A 698 13.20 20.67 21.72
C GLY A 698 12.04 21.64 21.99
N ILE A 699 11.07 21.75 21.08
CA ILE A 699 9.85 22.56 21.24
C ILE A 699 8.74 21.67 21.81
N LEU A 700 8.01 22.15 22.82
CA LEU A 700 6.90 21.43 23.46
C LEU A 700 5.73 21.27 22.47
N VAL A 701 5.37 20.03 22.16
CA VAL A 701 4.29 19.68 21.20
C VAL A 701 3.18 18.82 21.80
N GLY A 702 3.34 18.36 23.04
CA GLY A 702 2.31 17.61 23.76
C GLY A 702 2.52 17.60 25.26
N GLY A 703 1.44 17.50 26.04
CA GLY A 703 1.45 17.45 27.51
C GLY A 703 1.52 18.83 28.19
N THR A 704 1.58 18.83 29.52
CA THR A 704 1.66 20.03 30.36
C THR A 704 2.89 19.97 31.26
N GLU A 705 3.73 20.99 31.23
CA GLU A 705 4.89 21.12 32.10
C GLU A 705 4.49 21.45 33.55
N PRO A 706 5.37 21.22 34.56
CA PRO A 706 5.04 21.48 35.96
C PRO A 706 4.66 22.93 36.32
N ASP A 707 5.04 23.92 35.50
CA ASP A 707 4.65 25.32 35.70
C ASP A 707 3.33 25.72 34.99
N GLY A 708 2.68 24.76 34.32
CA GLY A 708 1.44 24.95 33.58
C GLY A 708 1.65 25.32 32.10
N THR A 709 2.88 25.34 31.60
CA THR A 709 3.16 25.54 30.18
C THR A 709 2.58 24.39 29.35
N VAL A 710 1.87 24.74 28.29
CA VAL A 710 1.26 23.83 27.30
C VAL A 710 1.74 24.22 25.90
N PRO A 711 1.63 23.35 24.87
CA PRO A 711 1.99 23.70 23.50
C PRO A 711 1.35 25.01 23.04
N GLU A 712 2.10 25.86 22.34
CA GLU A 712 1.57 27.10 21.78
C GLU A 712 0.62 26.77 20.62
N VAL A 713 -0.64 27.23 20.71
CA VAL A 713 -1.60 27.15 19.60
C VAL A 713 -1.36 28.33 18.67
N THR A 714 -0.64 28.11 17.58
CA THR A 714 -0.48 29.07 16.50
C THR A 714 -1.73 29.06 15.61
N THR A 715 -2.73 29.86 15.93
CA THR A 715 -3.78 30.17 14.95
C THR A 715 -3.20 31.07 13.87
N ALA A 716 -3.05 30.57 12.65
CA ALA A 716 -2.64 31.38 11.52
C ALA A 716 -3.80 32.34 11.14
N GLU A 717 -3.67 33.64 11.46
CA GLU A 717 -4.57 34.63 10.87
C GLU A 717 -4.42 34.62 9.34
N PRO A 718 -5.52 34.72 8.57
CA PRO A 718 -5.47 34.73 7.11
C PRO A 718 -4.72 35.99 6.66
N LYS A 719 -3.49 35.81 6.16
CA LYS A 719 -2.75 36.88 5.50
C LYS A 719 -3.46 37.23 4.19
N GLU A 720 -4.13 38.39 4.18
CA GLU A 720 -4.49 39.10 2.96
C GLU A 720 -3.29 39.15 2.01
N THR A 721 -3.41 38.49 0.87
CA THR A 721 -2.41 38.47 -0.18
C THR A 721 -2.34 39.85 -0.82
N THR A 722 -1.45 40.72 -0.30
CA THR A 722 -1.06 41.93 -1.01
C THR A 722 0.10 41.58 -1.92
N VAL A 723 -0.19 41.46 -3.22
CA VAL A 723 0.79 41.31 -4.29
C VAL A 723 1.72 42.54 -4.26
N SER A 724 3.00 42.32 -4.04
CA SER A 724 4.05 43.27 -4.40
C SER A 724 5.18 42.50 -5.08
N GLU A 725 5.34 42.75 -6.37
CA GLU A 725 6.60 42.60 -7.08
C GLU A 725 7.73 43.23 -6.24
N THR A 726 8.93 42.64 -6.17
CA THR A 726 10.08 43.04 -7.00
C THR A 726 11.38 42.34 -6.51
N THR A 727 12.18 41.91 -7.50
CA THR A 727 13.65 41.86 -7.57
C THR A 727 14.47 40.82 -6.80
N GLU A 728 15.12 39.98 -7.60
CA GLU A 728 16.34 39.24 -7.35
C GLU A 728 17.40 40.04 -6.58
N THR A 729 18.02 39.42 -5.59
CA THR A 729 19.40 39.75 -5.21
C THR A 729 20.15 38.47 -4.86
N THR A 730 21.20 38.23 -5.62
CA THR A 730 22.19 37.16 -5.48
C THR A 730 22.95 37.29 -4.15
N ALA A 731 23.03 36.19 -3.40
CA ALA A 731 23.93 36.08 -2.24
C ALA A 731 24.80 34.83 -2.37
N SER A 732 26.10 35.09 -2.46
CA SER A 732 27.22 34.15 -2.53
C SER A 732 27.38 33.33 -1.25
N VAL A 733 27.38 31.99 -1.37
CA VAL A 733 27.70 31.06 -0.28
C VAL A 733 29.21 30.84 -0.19
N THR A 734 29.77 31.06 1.01
CA THR A 734 31.18 30.82 1.32
C THR A 734 31.33 29.40 1.86
N LYS A 735 32.14 28.58 1.18
CA LYS A 735 32.56 27.23 1.60
C LYS A 735 33.26 27.26 2.96
N VAL A 736 32.77 26.46 3.91
CA VAL A 736 33.54 26.03 5.09
C VAL A 736 33.83 24.54 4.91
N THR A 737 35.10 24.23 4.71
CA THR A 737 35.64 22.88 4.61
C THR A 737 35.90 22.35 6.03
N ALA A 738 35.27 21.25 6.42
CA ALA A 738 35.63 20.50 7.61
C ALA A 738 36.28 19.17 7.16
N GLU A 739 37.59 19.08 7.33
CA GLU A 739 38.36 17.83 7.23
C GLU A 739 38.10 17.00 8.49
N THR A 740 37.51 15.81 8.34
CA THR A 740 37.46 14.81 9.41
C THR A 740 38.21 13.57 8.97
N THR A 741 39.40 13.41 9.52
CA THR A 741 40.29 12.25 9.35
C THR A 741 39.65 11.00 9.97
N LYS A 742 38.96 10.18 9.16
CA LYS A 742 38.54 8.82 9.58
C LYS A 742 39.72 7.86 9.46
N THR A 743 40.15 7.33 10.59
CA THR A 743 41.05 6.17 10.67
C THR A 743 40.17 4.92 10.67
N THR A 744 40.03 4.26 9.53
CA THR A 744 39.26 3.01 9.38
C THR A 744 40.17 1.81 9.62
N THR A 745 40.00 1.15 10.75
CA THR A 745 40.39 -0.26 10.91
C THR A 745 39.31 -1.13 10.29
N LYS A 746 39.65 -1.71 9.15
CA LYS A 746 38.89 -2.71 8.40
C LYS A 746 38.88 -4.03 9.21
N ASN A 747 37.74 -4.45 9.70
CA ASN A 747 37.52 -5.85 10.11
C ASN A 747 36.54 -6.46 9.09
N GLU A 748 37.09 -7.15 8.10
CA GLU A 748 36.35 -8.12 7.27
C GLU A 748 36.08 -9.37 8.12
N PRO A 749 34.85 -9.89 8.19
CA PRO A 749 34.61 -11.28 8.56
C PRO A 749 34.98 -12.17 7.37
N SER A 750 35.69 -13.25 7.67
CA SER A 750 36.21 -14.23 6.72
C SER A 750 35.11 -14.97 5.96
N GLU A 751 35.30 -15.19 4.66
CA GLU A 751 34.64 -16.26 3.91
C GLU A 751 34.92 -17.61 4.60
N SER A 752 33.94 -18.14 5.34
CA SER A 752 33.97 -19.52 5.81
C SER A 752 33.48 -20.43 4.68
N SER A 753 34.41 -20.97 3.90
CA SER A 753 34.15 -22.21 3.18
C SER A 753 34.03 -23.35 4.19
N ALA A 754 32.80 -23.70 4.61
CA ALA A 754 32.57 -24.89 5.44
C ALA A 754 32.46 -26.13 4.53
N GLY A 755 33.39 -27.06 4.71
CA GLY A 755 33.26 -28.41 4.17
C GLY A 755 32.56 -29.32 5.18
N GLY A 756 31.78 -30.27 4.67
CA GLY A 756 31.72 -31.64 5.19
C GLY A 756 30.74 -32.00 6.30
N THR A 757 29.87 -31.10 6.75
CA THR A 757 28.78 -31.44 7.69
C THR A 757 27.55 -31.87 6.88
N GLU A 758 27.05 -33.09 7.11
CA GLU A 758 25.80 -33.59 6.51
C GLU A 758 24.60 -33.03 7.29
N PRO A 759 23.51 -32.59 6.61
CA PRO A 759 22.34 -32.03 7.28
C PRO A 759 21.67 -33.05 8.20
N THR A 760 21.38 -32.66 9.44
CA THR A 760 20.55 -33.45 10.36
C THR A 760 19.06 -33.40 10.01
N LEU A 761 18.59 -32.25 9.50
CA LEU A 761 17.22 -32.06 9.02
C LEU A 761 17.19 -30.88 8.02
N LEU A 762 17.02 -31.18 6.72
CA LEU A 762 16.88 -30.16 5.69
C LEU A 762 15.70 -29.23 6.02
N GLY A 763 15.95 -27.92 5.98
CA GLY A 763 15.03 -26.85 6.33
C GLY A 763 15.07 -26.37 7.78
N ASP A 764 15.73 -27.07 8.70
CA ASP A 764 15.85 -26.68 10.12
C ASP A 764 17.12 -25.85 10.37
N ALA A 765 17.10 -24.61 9.89
CA ALA A 765 18.21 -23.67 10.01
C ALA A 765 18.48 -23.25 11.47
N THR A 766 17.46 -23.29 12.33
CA THR A 766 17.56 -22.96 13.76
C THR A 766 18.13 -24.10 14.61
N CYS A 767 18.22 -25.31 14.03
CA CYS A 767 18.67 -26.55 14.69
C CYS A 767 17.81 -26.95 15.90
N ASP A 768 16.51 -26.66 15.85
CA ASP A 768 15.57 -26.92 16.95
C ASP A 768 14.68 -28.15 16.74
N SER A 769 14.96 -28.92 15.69
CA SER A 769 14.24 -30.12 15.24
C SER A 769 12.83 -29.85 14.69
N ALA A 770 12.52 -28.60 14.34
CA ALA A 770 11.32 -28.23 13.58
C ALA A 770 11.72 -27.52 12.28
N VAL A 771 10.85 -27.61 11.27
CA VAL A 771 10.94 -26.78 10.06
C VAL A 771 9.74 -25.87 10.06
N ASP A 772 9.93 -24.62 10.45
CA ASP A 772 8.88 -23.61 10.57
C ASP A 772 9.36 -22.20 10.17
N VAL A 773 8.51 -21.20 10.42
CA VAL A 773 8.76 -19.81 10.00
C VAL A 773 10.04 -19.23 10.62
N ARG A 774 10.51 -19.75 11.76
CA ARG A 774 11.74 -19.29 12.40
C ARG A 774 12.98 -19.64 11.58
N ASP A 775 12.95 -20.77 10.88
CA ASP A 775 14.01 -21.16 9.94
C ASP A 775 14.03 -20.25 8.72
N VAL A 776 12.85 -19.88 8.19
CA VAL A 776 12.73 -18.89 7.11
C VAL A 776 13.30 -17.55 7.54
N THR A 777 12.96 -17.08 8.73
CA THR A 777 13.48 -15.82 9.26
C THR A 777 15.01 -15.85 9.40
N LEU A 778 15.56 -16.94 9.94
CA LEU A 778 17.01 -17.06 10.13
C LEU A 778 17.77 -17.19 8.80
N VAL A 779 17.25 -17.97 7.84
CA VAL A 779 17.83 -18.08 6.49
C VAL A 779 17.73 -16.75 5.74
N ASN A 780 16.63 -16.01 5.90
CA ASN A 780 16.47 -14.68 5.32
C ASN A 780 17.50 -13.71 5.91
N GLN A 781 17.61 -13.64 7.25
CA GLN A 781 18.61 -12.82 7.94
C GLN A 781 20.04 -13.19 7.55
N TYR A 782 20.34 -14.48 7.37
CA TYR A 782 21.64 -14.92 6.87
C TYR A 782 21.91 -14.48 5.43
N ALA A 783 20.94 -14.64 4.53
CA ALA A 783 21.06 -14.24 3.13
C ALA A 783 21.31 -12.73 2.96
N VAL A 784 20.77 -11.90 3.87
CA VAL A 784 20.99 -10.45 3.91
C VAL A 784 22.11 -10.00 4.87
N LYS A 785 22.93 -10.93 5.38
CA LYS A 785 24.08 -10.67 6.27
C LYS A 785 23.73 -9.99 7.61
N MET A 786 22.52 -10.21 8.10
CA MET A 786 22.02 -9.73 9.40
C MET A 786 22.15 -10.76 10.53
N ALA A 787 22.38 -12.04 10.20
CA ALA A 787 22.64 -13.11 11.18
C ALA A 787 23.63 -14.14 10.63
N ASP A 788 24.32 -14.85 11.52
CA ASP A 788 25.16 -15.99 11.16
C ASP A 788 24.42 -17.31 11.40
N LEU A 789 24.64 -18.29 10.52
CA LEU A 789 24.22 -19.67 10.74
C LEU A 789 25.33 -20.44 11.47
N THR A 790 24.94 -21.38 12.33
CA THR A 790 25.88 -22.40 12.83
C THR A 790 26.32 -23.31 11.67
N GLU A 791 27.42 -24.06 11.80
CA GLU A 791 27.83 -25.02 10.76
C GLU A 791 26.72 -26.04 10.43
N GLU A 792 25.94 -26.46 11.44
CA GLU A 792 24.79 -27.34 11.28
C GLU A 792 23.61 -26.61 10.63
N GLY A 793 23.32 -25.37 11.07
CA GLY A 793 22.25 -24.55 10.51
C GLY A 793 22.48 -24.22 9.03
N PHE A 794 23.74 -24.02 8.64
CA PHE A 794 24.13 -23.83 7.24
C PHE A 794 23.89 -25.11 6.41
N ALA A 795 24.29 -26.28 6.92
CA ALA A 795 24.05 -27.56 6.24
C ALA A 795 22.55 -27.86 6.09
N ASN A 796 21.76 -27.58 7.13
CA ASN A 796 20.30 -27.73 7.10
C ASN A 796 19.61 -26.71 6.18
N ALA A 797 20.17 -25.50 6.05
CA ALA A 797 19.61 -24.44 5.23
C ALA A 797 19.93 -24.55 3.73
N ASP A 798 20.98 -25.28 3.32
CA ASP A 798 21.31 -25.57 1.90
C ASP A 798 20.36 -26.66 1.36
N VAL A 799 19.08 -26.31 1.26
CA VAL A 799 18.00 -27.22 0.86
C VAL A 799 18.05 -27.56 -0.62
N ILE A 800 18.78 -26.80 -1.45
CA ILE A 800 19.03 -27.16 -2.86
C ILE A 800 20.35 -27.90 -3.09
N THR A 801 21.16 -28.12 -2.04
CA THR A 801 22.41 -28.88 -2.05
C THR A 801 23.46 -28.35 -3.03
N ASP A 802 23.54 -27.02 -3.19
CA ASP A 802 24.49 -26.37 -4.11
C ASP A 802 25.76 -25.83 -3.42
N GLY A 803 25.86 -26.05 -2.10
CA GLY A 803 26.97 -25.62 -1.26
C GLY A 803 26.88 -24.16 -0.82
N LYS A 804 25.73 -23.51 -1.02
CA LYS A 804 25.44 -22.14 -0.59
C LYS A 804 24.12 -22.11 0.14
N VAL A 805 23.94 -21.06 0.95
CA VAL A 805 22.64 -20.72 1.52
C VAL A 805 22.29 -19.34 1.02
N ASP A 806 21.41 -19.27 0.03
CA ASP A 806 20.99 -18.02 -0.61
C ASP A 806 19.47 -17.93 -0.80
N LEU A 807 19.01 -16.95 -1.58
CA LEU A 807 17.58 -16.72 -1.80
C LEU A 807 16.87 -17.90 -2.48
N LYS A 808 17.60 -18.81 -3.15
CA LYS A 808 17.02 -20.02 -3.74
C LYS A 808 16.63 -21.04 -2.69
N ASP A 809 17.46 -21.21 -1.66
CA ASP A 809 17.17 -22.04 -0.50
C ASP A 809 15.95 -21.51 0.26
N LEU A 810 15.95 -20.20 0.50
CA LEU A 810 14.83 -19.50 1.11
C LEU A 810 13.53 -19.72 0.33
N GLY A 811 13.60 -19.69 -1.01
CA GLY A 811 12.46 -19.95 -1.89
C GLY A 811 11.91 -21.37 -1.76
N GLN A 812 12.76 -22.39 -1.65
CA GLN A 812 12.30 -23.78 -1.44
C GLN A 812 11.77 -23.98 -0.01
N LEU A 813 12.42 -23.37 0.99
CA LEU A 813 11.98 -23.40 2.38
C LEU A 813 10.58 -22.80 2.54
N LYS A 814 10.31 -21.64 1.92
CA LYS A 814 8.97 -21.04 1.88
C LYS A 814 7.95 -21.97 1.22
N LYS A 815 8.27 -22.58 0.06
CA LYS A 815 7.40 -23.53 -0.65
C LYS A 815 7.06 -24.77 0.20
N TYR A 816 8.01 -25.26 0.98
CA TYR A 816 7.81 -26.38 1.90
C TYR A 816 6.82 -26.02 3.02
N LEU A 817 6.97 -24.84 3.64
CA LEU A 817 6.06 -24.40 4.72
C LEU A 817 4.62 -24.20 4.26
N ILE A 818 4.42 -23.66 3.04
CA ILE A 818 3.09 -23.49 2.45
C ILE A 818 2.58 -24.76 1.75
N LYS A 819 3.28 -25.90 1.90
CA LYS A 819 2.91 -27.23 1.38
C LYS A 819 2.79 -27.29 -0.15
N VAL A 820 3.47 -26.41 -0.87
CA VAL A 820 3.65 -26.48 -2.33
C VAL A 820 4.57 -27.65 -2.69
N ILE A 821 5.55 -27.94 -1.83
CA ILE A 821 6.39 -29.15 -1.89
C ILE A 821 6.30 -29.91 -0.55
N SER A 822 6.49 -31.22 -0.58
CA SER A 822 6.42 -32.10 0.61
C SER A 822 7.78 -32.57 1.11
N GLU A 823 8.84 -32.32 0.34
CA GLU A 823 10.25 -32.64 0.62
C GLU A 823 11.13 -31.67 -0.18
N PHE A 824 12.39 -31.50 0.25
CA PHE A 824 13.40 -30.63 -0.38
C PHE A 824 14.13 -31.32 -1.52
#